data_AF-A0A087AE91-F1
#
_entry.id   AF-A0A087AE91-F1
#
_cell.length_a   1.000
_cell.length_b   1.000
_cell.length_c   1.000
_cell.angle_alpha   90.00
_cell.angle_beta   90.00
_cell.angle_gamma   90.00
#
_symmetry.space_group_name_H-M   'P 1'
#
loop_
_entity.id
_entity.type
_entity.pdbx_description
1 polymer ?
#
loop_
_entity_poly.entity_id
_entity_poly.type
_entity_poly.pdbx_seq_one_letter_code
_entity_poly.pdbx_strand_id
1 'polypeptide(L)'
;MAEARKDDAKAPKAAVKDDAKAAPAAPVVDKEAVAQAEVDGLVAKAKKALTEFEKLDQAQVDRIVAKASVAALNKHLVLAKLAVDETGRGLVEDKATKNIFACEHVTNYMAGQKTVGIIREDDVLGIDEVAEPVGIVAGVTPVTNPTSTAIFKSLIALKTRCPIVFGFHPGAQKSSAEAARIVRDAAIEAGAPADCIQWIEHPSIEATGALMKHPDVATILATGGPGMVKAAYSSGKPALGVGAGNAPAYIDANVDVQRVANDLVLSKHFDYGMICATEQAVIAHKDIYEPLIKELKRRKAYFVNAEEKAKLEEYMFGCTAYSGKKPVLNSRVPGKSPQFIAHAAGFEIPEDATILSAECAEVGEMEPLTMEKLAPVQAVVRFEDQEQGFEMCEEMLKHGAGHTAAIHTNNEDLVREYGLRMHACRIIWNQPSSLGGIGDIYNAIAPSLTLGCGSYGGNSVSGNVQAINLLNIKRIARRNNNMQWFKIPSKTYFEPNAIKYLRDMYGIERAVIVCDKVMEQLGVVDKVIDQLRARSNRVTFRIVDYVEPEPSVETVERGAAMMRDEFEPDTIIAVGGGSPMDAAKIMWLLYEHPEISFSDVREKFFDIRKRAFKIPPLGKKAKLVCIPTSSGTGSEVTPFAVITDHKTGYKYPITDYALTPSVAIVDPVLARTQPRRLASDAGFDALTHSMESYVSVYANDFTDGMALHAAKLIWDNLAESVNSEPGPTKTAAQEKMHNAATMAGMAFGSAFLGMCHAMAHTIGALCHIAHGRTNSILLPYVIRYNGQVPEEPTSWPKYSKYIAPERYQELARNLGVDPGKTPAEGVENLAKAVEDYRDNKLGMNKSFQDCGVDEDYFWSILEQIGMRAYEDQCAPANPRIPQIQDMMDIAIAAYYGVSQEEGHKIRVEREGVNATEEASERV
;
A
#
# COMPACT_ATOMS: atom_id res chain seq x y z
N MET A 1 -79.74 -32.65 18.70
CA MET A 1 -78.55 -33.51 18.91
C MET A 1 -78.42 -34.37 17.66
N ALA A 2 -77.36 -34.35 16.86
CA ALA A 2 -76.10 -33.62 16.88
C ALA A 2 -75.55 -33.58 15.43
N GLU A 3 -74.83 -32.49 15.12
CA GLU A 3 -73.67 -32.34 14.18
C GLU A 3 -73.81 -32.77 12.70
N ALA A 4 -73.17 -32.14 11.70
CA ALA A 4 -72.34 -30.94 11.57
C ALA A 4 -72.24 -30.56 10.07
N ARG A 5 -71.72 -29.36 9.81
CA ARG A 5 -71.67 -28.56 8.58
C ARG A 5 -70.89 -29.14 7.39
N LYS A 6 -71.16 -28.62 6.18
CA LYS A 6 -70.15 -28.12 5.22
C LYS A 6 -70.73 -27.07 4.25
N ASP A 7 -69.84 -26.18 3.85
CA ASP A 7 -70.01 -24.94 3.09
C ASP A 7 -70.51 -25.12 1.65
N ASP A 8 -71.13 -24.08 1.07
CA ASP A 8 -70.83 -23.68 -0.31
C ASP A 8 -71.37 -22.30 -0.72
N ALA A 9 -70.65 -21.72 -1.68
CA ALA A 9 -70.63 -20.37 -2.20
C ALA A 9 -71.97 -19.76 -2.70
N LYS A 10 -72.03 -18.42 -2.71
CA LYS A 10 -72.97 -17.66 -3.56
C LYS A 10 -72.44 -16.26 -3.93
N ALA A 11 -72.33 -16.03 -5.23
CA ALA A 11 -72.78 -14.81 -5.93
C ALA A 11 -73.94 -15.26 -6.86
N PRO A 12 -74.84 -14.39 -7.42
CA PRO A 12 -74.62 -12.97 -7.78
C PRO A 12 -75.87 -12.01 -7.75
N LYS A 13 -75.62 -10.70 -8.02
CA LYS A 13 -76.47 -9.66 -8.70
C LYS A 13 -77.85 -9.27 -8.07
N ALA A 14 -78.40 -8.04 -8.10
CA ALA A 14 -78.09 -6.76 -8.74
C ALA A 14 -78.95 -5.60 -8.13
N ALA A 15 -78.35 -4.40 -8.06
CA ALA A 15 -78.84 -3.11 -8.55
C ALA A 15 -79.99 -2.34 -7.87
N VAL A 16 -79.65 -1.13 -7.40
CA VAL A 16 -80.43 0.10 -7.63
C VAL A 16 -79.44 1.24 -7.91
N LYS A 17 -79.66 1.94 -9.04
CA LYS A 17 -78.95 3.14 -9.50
C LYS A 17 -79.53 4.37 -8.80
N ASP A 18 -78.67 5.31 -8.43
CA ASP A 18 -79.04 6.73 -8.34
C ASP A 18 -78.01 7.55 -9.14
N ASP A 19 -78.52 8.22 -10.18
CA ASP A 19 -77.78 9.05 -11.11
C ASP A 19 -77.64 10.47 -10.54
N ALA A 20 -76.45 10.81 -10.03
CA ALA A 20 -76.04 12.19 -9.83
C ALA A 20 -74.84 12.50 -10.75
N LYS A 21 -75.08 13.33 -11.77
CA LYS A 21 -74.07 13.81 -12.72
C LYS A 21 -72.95 14.57 -12.00
N ALA A 22 -71.77 13.95 -11.90
CA ALA A 22 -70.53 14.62 -11.57
C ALA A 22 -69.97 15.33 -12.82
N ALA A 23 -69.52 16.57 -12.66
CA ALA A 23 -68.75 17.30 -13.66
C ALA A 23 -67.45 16.55 -14.02
N PRO A 24 -66.92 16.67 -15.25
CA PRO A 24 -65.69 15.98 -15.63
C PRO A 24 -64.52 16.50 -14.78
N ALA A 25 -63.86 15.59 -14.08
CA ALA A 25 -62.62 15.86 -13.37
C ALA A 25 -61.52 16.27 -14.37
N ALA A 26 -60.79 17.33 -14.04
CA ALA A 26 -59.61 17.75 -14.79
C ALA A 26 -58.57 16.61 -14.86
N PRO A 27 -57.76 16.52 -15.93
CA PRO A 27 -56.79 15.44 -16.08
C PRO A 27 -55.76 15.48 -14.95
N VAL A 28 -55.54 14.34 -14.31
CA VAL A 28 -54.49 14.15 -13.30
C VAL A 28 -53.15 14.20 -14.01
N VAL A 29 -52.43 15.30 -13.88
CA VAL A 29 -51.05 15.44 -14.39
C VAL A 29 -50.13 14.59 -13.53
N ASP A 30 -49.43 13.64 -14.16
CA ASP A 30 -48.43 12.80 -13.50
C ASP A 30 -47.22 13.67 -13.10
N LYS A 31 -47.11 13.96 -11.79
CA LYS A 31 -46.06 14.83 -11.24
C LYS A 31 -44.66 14.25 -11.43
N GLU A 32 -44.51 12.93 -11.48
CA GLU A 32 -43.22 12.26 -11.64
C GLU A 32 -42.73 12.41 -13.08
N ALA A 33 -43.61 12.22 -14.06
CA ALA A 33 -43.29 12.41 -15.48
C ALA A 33 -42.88 13.86 -15.79
N VAL A 34 -43.54 14.85 -15.20
CA VAL A 34 -43.20 16.27 -15.39
C VAL A 34 -41.83 16.60 -14.78
N ALA A 35 -41.57 16.11 -13.56
CA ALA A 35 -40.28 16.31 -12.88
C ALA A 35 -39.12 15.65 -13.66
N GLN A 36 -39.34 14.44 -14.19
CA GLN A 36 -38.34 13.74 -15.00
C GLN A 36 -38.04 14.50 -16.30
N ALA A 37 -39.07 14.97 -17.02
CA ALA A 37 -38.88 15.71 -18.26
C ALA A 37 -38.11 17.04 -18.07
N GLU A 38 -38.34 17.74 -16.95
CA GLU A 38 -37.56 18.94 -16.61
C GLU A 38 -36.08 18.59 -16.39
N VAL A 39 -35.80 17.57 -15.58
CA VAL A 39 -34.43 17.12 -15.28
C VAL A 39 -33.71 16.65 -16.54
N ASP A 40 -34.36 15.83 -17.38
CA ASP A 40 -33.79 15.34 -18.64
C ASP A 40 -33.36 16.51 -19.54
N GLY A 41 -34.19 17.56 -19.61
CA GLY A 41 -33.87 18.78 -20.36
C GLY A 41 -32.64 19.52 -19.82
N LEU A 42 -32.50 19.64 -18.50
CA LEU A 42 -31.35 20.27 -17.85
C LEU A 42 -30.06 19.44 -18.05
N VAL A 43 -30.14 18.13 -17.86
CA VAL A 43 -29.00 17.23 -17.99
C VAL A 43 -28.52 17.15 -19.45
N ALA A 44 -29.44 17.14 -20.43
CA ALA A 44 -29.08 17.18 -21.84
C ALA A 44 -28.29 18.45 -22.22
N LYS A 45 -28.63 19.60 -21.62
CA LYS A 45 -27.88 20.84 -21.79
C LYS A 45 -26.52 20.80 -21.08
N ALA A 46 -26.48 20.27 -19.84
CA ALA A 46 -25.24 20.10 -19.09
C ALA A 46 -24.26 19.20 -19.85
N LYS A 47 -24.73 18.15 -20.52
CA LYS A 47 -23.89 17.26 -21.33
C LYS A 47 -23.20 18.00 -22.49
N LYS A 48 -23.90 18.93 -23.15
CA LYS A 48 -23.30 19.82 -24.16
C LYS A 48 -22.28 20.77 -23.54
N ALA A 49 -22.61 21.37 -22.40
CA ALA A 49 -21.69 22.23 -21.67
C ALA A 49 -20.40 21.51 -21.25
N LEU A 50 -20.48 20.25 -20.80
CA LEU A 50 -19.31 19.42 -20.47
C LEU A 50 -18.35 19.29 -21.65
N THR A 51 -18.87 19.02 -22.85
CA THR A 51 -18.05 18.88 -24.08
C THR A 51 -17.34 20.19 -24.44
N GLU A 52 -17.98 21.34 -24.23
CA GLU A 52 -17.33 22.64 -24.46
C GLU A 52 -16.31 22.98 -23.37
N PHE A 53 -16.59 22.58 -22.13
CA PHE A 53 -15.70 22.78 -20.98
C PHE A 53 -14.37 22.04 -21.13
N GLU A 54 -14.37 20.84 -21.71
CA GLU A 54 -13.16 20.04 -21.94
C GLU A 54 -12.13 20.71 -22.85
N LYS A 55 -12.57 21.67 -23.69
CA LYS A 55 -11.69 22.42 -24.61
C LYS A 55 -10.90 23.53 -23.92
N LEU A 56 -11.28 23.91 -22.69
CA LEU A 56 -10.66 25.02 -21.98
C LEU A 56 -9.35 24.60 -21.33
N ASP A 57 -8.34 25.48 -21.42
CA ASP A 57 -7.07 25.32 -20.72
C ASP A 57 -7.15 25.79 -19.24
N GLN A 58 -6.08 25.55 -18.48
CA GLN A 58 -6.02 25.92 -17.05
C GLN A 58 -6.22 27.43 -16.83
N ALA A 59 -5.61 28.28 -17.65
CA ALA A 59 -5.66 29.73 -17.47
C ALA A 59 -7.06 30.30 -17.76
N GLN A 60 -7.75 29.74 -18.76
CA GLN A 60 -9.13 30.07 -19.07
C GLN A 60 -10.07 29.67 -17.93
N VAL A 61 -9.92 28.46 -17.39
CA VAL A 61 -10.69 27.97 -16.23
C VAL A 61 -10.45 28.86 -15.01
N ASP A 62 -9.19 29.20 -14.71
CA ASP A 62 -8.84 30.04 -13.56
C ASP A 62 -9.43 31.45 -13.70
N ARG A 63 -9.42 32.01 -14.92
CA ARG A 63 -10.07 33.29 -15.21
C ARG A 63 -11.58 33.25 -15.00
N ILE A 64 -12.25 32.17 -15.45
CA ILE A 64 -13.69 31.97 -15.26
C ILE A 64 -14.03 31.96 -13.76
N VAL A 65 -13.31 31.15 -12.99
CA VAL A 65 -13.50 31.01 -11.54
C VAL A 65 -13.28 32.34 -10.82
N ALA A 66 -12.20 33.06 -11.14
CA ALA A 66 -11.90 34.36 -10.53
C ALA A 66 -13.01 35.39 -10.81
N LYS A 67 -13.51 35.48 -12.05
CA LYS A 67 -14.58 36.42 -12.42
C LYS A 67 -15.92 36.05 -11.78
N ALA A 68 -16.25 34.77 -11.76
CA ALA A 68 -17.45 34.25 -11.12
C ALA A 68 -17.45 34.53 -9.60
N SER A 69 -16.31 34.32 -8.94
CA SER A 69 -16.13 34.62 -7.51
C SER A 69 -16.28 36.11 -7.20
N VAL A 70 -15.62 36.99 -7.96
CA VAL A 70 -15.72 38.45 -7.77
C VAL A 70 -17.15 38.96 -7.96
N ALA A 71 -17.89 38.42 -8.93
CA ALA A 71 -19.29 38.80 -9.16
C ALA A 71 -20.18 38.45 -7.96
N ALA A 72 -20.04 37.24 -7.42
CA ALA A 72 -20.75 36.81 -6.22
C ALA A 72 -20.33 37.63 -4.98
N LEU A 73 -19.03 37.91 -4.83
CA LEU A 73 -18.50 38.75 -3.76
C LEU A 73 -19.09 40.15 -3.79
N ASN A 74 -19.21 40.78 -4.95
CA ASN A 74 -19.83 42.11 -5.08
C ASN A 74 -21.33 42.13 -4.72
N LYS A 75 -21.97 40.96 -4.61
CA LYS A 75 -23.38 40.79 -4.23
C LYS A 75 -23.58 40.10 -2.89
N HIS A 76 -22.51 39.86 -2.13
CA HIS A 76 -22.53 39.09 -0.87
C HIS A 76 -23.63 39.55 0.11
N LEU A 77 -23.77 40.87 0.34
CA LEU A 77 -24.77 41.46 1.24
C LEU A 77 -26.20 41.35 0.69
N VAL A 78 -26.38 41.57 -0.61
CA VAL A 78 -27.71 41.47 -1.26
C VAL A 78 -28.23 40.04 -1.18
N LEU A 79 -27.36 39.07 -1.47
CA LEU A 79 -27.67 37.65 -1.37
C LEU A 79 -27.95 37.21 0.08
N ALA A 80 -27.19 37.75 1.04
CA ALA A 80 -27.41 37.50 2.45
C ALA A 80 -28.80 37.98 2.90
N LYS A 81 -29.16 39.22 2.57
CA LYS A 81 -30.48 39.78 2.87
C LYS A 81 -31.59 38.96 2.23
N LEU A 82 -31.45 38.60 0.95
CA LEU A 82 -32.44 37.79 0.23
C LEU A 82 -32.65 36.43 0.91
N ALA A 83 -31.58 35.77 1.36
CA ALA A 83 -31.67 34.51 2.08
C ALA A 83 -32.40 34.67 3.43
N VAL A 84 -32.13 35.73 4.20
CA VAL A 84 -32.85 35.98 5.47
C VAL A 84 -34.32 36.30 5.21
N ASP A 85 -34.62 37.18 4.25
CA ASP A 85 -36.00 37.55 3.90
C ASP A 85 -36.82 36.33 3.45
N GLU A 86 -36.24 35.44 2.66
CA GLU A 86 -36.91 34.25 2.13
C GLU A 86 -37.07 33.15 3.21
N THR A 87 -36.00 32.84 3.92
CA THR A 87 -35.99 31.69 4.85
C THR A 87 -36.52 32.06 6.25
N GLY A 88 -36.46 33.34 6.60
CA GLY A 88 -36.69 33.84 7.95
C GLY A 88 -35.66 33.35 8.98
N ARG A 89 -34.47 32.93 8.54
CA ARG A 89 -33.44 32.31 9.40
C ARG A 89 -32.12 33.07 9.31
N GLY A 90 -31.46 33.22 10.46
CA GLY A 90 -30.10 33.73 10.56
C GLY A 90 -29.98 35.24 10.67
N LEU A 91 -28.75 35.71 10.51
CA LEU A 91 -28.36 37.12 10.54
C LEU A 91 -27.83 37.55 9.19
N VAL A 92 -28.18 38.77 8.76
CA VAL A 92 -27.76 39.28 7.45
C VAL A 92 -26.24 39.46 7.40
N GLU A 93 -25.66 39.99 8.46
CA GLU A 93 -24.23 40.26 8.63
C GLU A 93 -23.42 38.95 8.59
N ASP A 94 -23.89 37.92 9.27
CA ASP A 94 -23.21 36.62 9.30
C ASP A 94 -23.37 35.86 7.98
N LYS A 95 -24.53 35.94 7.32
CA LYS A 95 -24.70 35.39 5.96
C LYS A 95 -23.86 36.14 4.94
N ALA A 96 -23.67 37.44 5.10
CA ALA A 96 -22.79 38.24 4.26
C ALA A 96 -21.34 37.74 4.41
N THR A 97 -20.90 37.50 5.65
CA THR A 97 -19.60 36.89 5.97
C THR A 97 -19.46 35.48 5.37
N LYS A 98 -20.50 34.65 5.43
CA LYS A 98 -20.51 33.31 4.80
C LYS A 98 -20.40 33.36 3.28
N ASN A 99 -21.03 34.35 2.65
CA ASN A 99 -20.89 34.57 1.21
C ASN A 99 -19.48 35.03 0.86
N ILE A 100 -18.87 35.94 1.64
CA ILE A 100 -17.47 36.34 1.49
C ILE A 100 -16.56 35.11 1.60
N PHE A 101 -16.76 34.28 2.62
CA PHE A 101 -16.02 33.03 2.80
C PHE A 101 -16.10 32.12 1.55
N ALA A 102 -17.30 31.88 1.04
CA ALA A 102 -17.50 31.05 -0.14
C ALA A 102 -16.85 31.63 -1.41
N CYS A 103 -16.69 32.95 -1.50
CA CYS A 103 -16.06 33.61 -2.64
C CYS A 103 -14.54 33.66 -2.48
N GLU A 104 -14.03 34.26 -1.41
CA GLU A 104 -12.61 34.57 -1.27
C GLU A 104 -11.78 33.37 -0.82
N HIS A 105 -12.13 32.75 0.31
CA HIS A 105 -11.33 31.67 0.91
C HIS A 105 -11.28 30.45 -0.01
N VAL A 106 -12.45 30.02 -0.53
CA VAL A 106 -12.53 28.89 -1.46
C VAL A 106 -11.72 29.16 -2.72
N THR A 107 -11.83 30.35 -3.30
CA THR A 107 -11.12 30.71 -4.54
C THR A 107 -9.62 30.83 -4.32
N ASN A 108 -9.20 31.43 -3.19
CA ASN A 108 -7.80 31.55 -2.83
C ASN A 108 -7.15 30.16 -2.70
N TYR A 109 -7.80 29.26 -1.96
CA TYR A 109 -7.30 27.90 -1.75
C TYR A 109 -7.15 27.10 -3.05
N MET A 110 -8.06 27.26 -4.01
CA MET A 110 -8.01 26.54 -5.28
C MET A 110 -7.20 27.24 -6.39
N ALA A 111 -6.69 28.45 -6.16
CA ALA A 111 -5.99 29.24 -7.19
C ALA A 111 -4.74 28.52 -7.72
N GLY A 112 -3.97 27.86 -6.85
CA GLY A 112 -2.76 27.11 -7.22
C GLY A 112 -3.00 25.67 -7.68
N GLN A 113 -4.24 25.17 -7.61
CA GLN A 113 -4.55 23.78 -7.95
C GLN A 113 -4.58 23.59 -9.46
N LYS A 114 -3.82 22.61 -9.97
CA LYS A 114 -3.90 22.17 -11.37
C LYS A 114 -5.05 21.18 -11.52
N THR A 115 -5.96 21.46 -12.44
CA THR A 115 -7.20 20.71 -12.68
C THR A 115 -7.43 20.40 -14.16
N VAL A 116 -6.48 20.79 -15.03
CA VAL A 116 -6.54 20.66 -16.48
C VAL A 116 -5.27 19.99 -17.03
N GLY A 117 -5.44 18.96 -17.85
CA GLY A 117 -4.33 18.31 -18.55
C GLY A 117 -3.40 17.56 -17.60
N ILE A 118 -2.10 17.56 -17.92
CA ILE A 118 -1.07 16.94 -17.08
C ILE A 118 -0.85 17.81 -15.85
N ILE A 119 -1.16 17.26 -14.67
CA ILE A 119 -1.09 17.98 -13.39
C ILE A 119 0.18 17.66 -12.61
N ARG A 120 0.77 16.49 -12.85
CA ARG A 120 2.03 16.05 -12.25
C ARG A 120 2.79 15.16 -13.23
N GLU A 121 4.09 15.38 -13.33
CA GLU A 121 5.03 14.56 -14.09
C GLU A 121 6.11 14.09 -13.12
N ASP A 122 6.36 12.79 -13.08
CA ASP A 122 7.41 12.20 -12.25
C ASP A 122 8.24 11.25 -13.12
N ASP A 123 9.30 11.80 -13.73
CA ASP A 123 10.17 11.03 -14.62
C ASP A 123 10.90 9.90 -13.89
N VAL A 124 11.25 10.09 -12.61
CA VAL A 124 11.94 9.07 -11.81
C VAL A 124 11.04 7.86 -11.58
N LEU A 125 9.79 8.09 -11.19
CA LEU A 125 8.79 7.03 -11.04
C LEU A 125 8.21 6.57 -12.38
N GLY A 126 8.40 7.35 -13.44
CA GLY A 126 7.86 7.10 -14.78
C GLY A 126 6.33 7.23 -14.84
N ILE A 127 5.76 8.16 -14.08
CA ILE A 127 4.31 8.36 -13.97
C ILE A 127 3.94 9.82 -14.24
N ASP A 128 3.03 10.03 -15.18
CA ASP A 128 2.34 11.30 -15.36
C ASP A 128 0.87 11.17 -14.91
N GLU A 129 0.36 12.18 -14.22
CA GLU A 129 -1.03 12.26 -13.77
C GLU A 129 -1.79 13.29 -14.59
N VAL A 130 -2.92 12.89 -15.16
CA VAL A 130 -3.79 13.72 -16.00
C VAL A 130 -5.14 13.90 -15.33
N ALA A 131 -5.58 15.16 -15.18
CA ALA A 131 -6.85 15.53 -14.59
C ALA A 131 -7.98 15.64 -15.63
N GLU A 132 -9.07 14.93 -15.38
CA GLU A 132 -10.32 15.02 -16.16
C GLU A 132 -11.52 15.35 -15.28
N PRO A 133 -12.51 16.13 -15.78
CA PRO A 133 -13.76 16.35 -15.06
C PRO A 133 -14.43 15.01 -14.74
N VAL A 134 -15.07 14.89 -13.57
CA VAL A 134 -15.89 13.71 -13.27
C VAL A 134 -17.12 13.61 -14.18
N GLY A 135 -17.61 14.74 -14.69
CA GLY A 135 -18.78 14.84 -15.56
C GLY A 135 -19.81 15.82 -15.01
N ILE A 136 -21.10 15.50 -15.17
CA ILE A 136 -22.20 16.34 -14.68
C ILE A 136 -22.39 16.12 -13.18
N VAL A 137 -22.40 17.21 -12.42
CA VAL A 137 -22.57 17.19 -10.96
C VAL A 137 -24.01 17.53 -10.58
N ALA A 138 -24.62 16.72 -9.71
CA ALA A 138 -25.87 17.08 -9.05
C ALA A 138 -25.57 17.78 -7.71
N GLY A 139 -25.94 19.05 -7.59
CA GLY A 139 -25.75 19.85 -6.38
C GLY A 139 -27.01 19.94 -5.53
N VAL A 140 -27.04 19.33 -4.35
CA VAL A 140 -28.16 19.50 -3.40
C VAL A 140 -27.78 20.51 -2.32
N THR A 141 -28.63 21.52 -2.05
CA THR A 141 -28.33 22.56 -1.05
C THR A 141 -29.31 22.56 0.13
N PRO A 142 -28.86 22.95 1.33
CA PRO A 142 -29.71 23.06 2.52
C PRO A 142 -30.40 24.43 2.59
N VAL A 143 -31.46 24.52 3.38
CA VAL A 143 -32.15 25.79 3.71
C VAL A 143 -31.33 26.72 4.62
N THR A 144 -30.35 26.19 5.35
CA THR A 144 -29.54 26.93 6.34
C THR A 144 -28.47 27.81 5.68
N ASN A 145 -27.81 27.28 4.64
CA ASN A 145 -26.69 27.90 3.94
C ASN A 145 -26.96 28.03 2.42
N PRO A 146 -28.10 28.62 2.00
CA PRO A 146 -28.58 28.48 0.62
C PRO A 146 -27.63 29.13 -0.40
N THR A 147 -27.32 30.41 -0.21
CA THR A 147 -26.52 31.23 -1.14
C THR A 147 -25.04 30.83 -1.12
N SER A 148 -24.44 30.76 0.06
CA SER A 148 -23.02 30.44 0.21
C SER A 148 -22.69 29.02 -0.31
N THR A 149 -23.56 28.03 -0.11
CA THR A 149 -23.36 26.67 -0.65
C THR A 149 -23.53 26.63 -2.16
N ALA A 150 -24.49 27.37 -2.73
CA ALA A 150 -24.65 27.49 -4.18
C ALA A 150 -23.41 28.12 -4.83
N ILE A 151 -22.85 29.18 -4.23
CA ILE A 151 -21.59 29.80 -4.66
C ILE A 151 -20.45 28.79 -4.58
N PHE A 152 -20.20 28.22 -3.40
CA PHE A 152 -19.11 27.26 -3.17
C PHE A 152 -19.13 26.10 -4.18
N LYS A 153 -20.28 25.43 -4.34
CA LYS A 153 -20.40 24.28 -5.25
C LYS A 153 -20.22 24.66 -6.71
N SER A 154 -20.73 25.83 -7.10
CA SER A 154 -20.54 26.35 -8.46
C SER A 154 -19.07 26.61 -8.74
N LEU A 155 -18.37 27.29 -7.82
CA LEU A 155 -16.96 27.65 -7.99
C LEU A 155 -16.05 26.42 -8.11
N ILE A 156 -16.24 25.40 -7.25
CA ILE A 156 -15.43 24.17 -7.35
C ILE A 156 -15.77 23.35 -8.60
N ALA A 157 -17.03 23.36 -9.08
CA ALA A 157 -17.43 22.68 -10.31
C ALA A 157 -16.85 23.38 -11.56
N LEU A 158 -16.88 24.72 -11.59
CA LEU A 158 -16.23 25.52 -12.63
C LEU A 158 -14.72 25.24 -12.68
N LYS A 159 -14.04 25.22 -11.53
CA LYS A 159 -12.60 24.95 -11.43
C LYS A 159 -12.20 23.58 -12.00
N THR A 160 -13.12 22.61 -12.00
CA THR A 160 -12.88 21.28 -12.56
C THR A 160 -13.53 21.04 -13.91
N ARG A 161 -14.06 22.08 -14.58
CA ARG A 161 -14.74 21.96 -15.89
C ARG A 161 -15.97 21.04 -15.84
N CYS A 162 -16.61 20.94 -14.68
CA CYS A 162 -17.82 20.16 -14.49
C CYS A 162 -19.05 21.08 -14.57
N PRO A 163 -20.03 20.81 -15.45
CA PRO A 163 -21.32 21.48 -15.34
C PRO A 163 -22.08 20.94 -14.13
N ILE A 164 -22.82 21.84 -13.45
CA ILE A 164 -23.58 21.51 -12.25
C ILE A 164 -25.06 21.82 -12.43
N VAL A 165 -25.92 20.89 -12.01
CA VAL A 165 -27.37 21.06 -11.94
C VAL A 165 -27.79 21.01 -10.48
N PHE A 166 -28.45 22.05 -10.00
CA PHE A 166 -28.86 22.15 -8.61
C PHE A 166 -30.30 21.69 -8.35
N GLY A 167 -30.48 20.93 -7.27
CA GLY A 167 -31.76 20.75 -6.58
C GLY A 167 -31.74 21.54 -5.28
N PHE A 168 -32.32 22.74 -5.29
CA PHE A 168 -32.36 23.60 -4.10
C PHE A 168 -33.50 23.21 -3.16
N HIS A 169 -33.33 23.51 -1.88
CA HIS A 169 -34.41 23.34 -0.91
C HIS A 169 -35.59 24.31 -1.23
N PRO A 170 -36.86 23.86 -1.25
CA PRO A 170 -37.99 24.70 -1.63
C PRO A 170 -38.13 25.99 -0.81
N GLY A 171 -37.80 25.93 0.48
CA GLY A 171 -37.80 27.09 1.38
C GLY A 171 -36.66 28.10 1.17
N ALA A 172 -35.77 27.88 0.20
CA ALA A 172 -34.68 28.80 -0.15
C ALA A 172 -34.40 28.83 -1.68
N GLN A 173 -35.42 28.55 -2.49
CA GLN A 173 -35.29 28.44 -3.95
C GLN A 173 -34.82 29.75 -4.57
N LYS A 174 -35.43 30.89 -4.20
CA LYS A 174 -35.17 32.19 -4.85
C LYS A 174 -33.77 32.68 -4.55
N SER A 175 -33.36 32.62 -3.29
CA SER A 175 -32.03 33.05 -2.86
C SER A 175 -30.93 32.18 -3.46
N SER A 176 -31.10 30.84 -3.46
CA SER A 176 -30.12 29.92 -4.05
C SER A 176 -30.01 30.09 -5.57
N ALA A 177 -31.15 30.21 -6.27
CA ALA A 177 -31.17 30.43 -7.71
C ALA A 177 -30.54 31.77 -8.10
N GLU A 178 -30.75 32.83 -7.31
CA GLU A 178 -30.11 34.12 -7.56
C GLU A 178 -28.58 34.06 -7.38
N ALA A 179 -28.10 33.38 -6.35
CA ALA A 179 -26.67 33.14 -6.18
C ALA A 179 -26.06 32.35 -7.36
N ALA A 180 -26.71 31.26 -7.77
CA ALA A 180 -26.27 30.45 -8.91
C ALA A 180 -26.31 31.25 -10.23
N ARG A 181 -27.34 32.08 -10.43
CA ARG A 181 -27.48 32.96 -11.61
C ARG A 181 -26.33 33.95 -11.71
N ILE A 182 -26.00 34.65 -10.61
CA ILE A 182 -24.88 35.62 -10.59
C ILE A 182 -23.56 34.95 -10.94
N VAL A 183 -23.28 33.78 -10.35
CA VAL A 183 -22.05 33.02 -10.62
C VAL A 183 -22.02 32.54 -12.07
N ARG A 184 -23.13 31.99 -12.57
CA ARG A 184 -23.28 31.51 -13.96
C ARG A 184 -23.04 32.62 -14.97
N ASP A 185 -23.75 33.74 -14.84
CA ASP A 185 -23.73 34.79 -15.84
C ASP A 185 -22.32 35.41 -15.95
N ALA A 186 -21.64 35.60 -14.82
CA ALA A 186 -20.24 36.04 -14.78
C ALA A 186 -19.26 34.99 -15.34
N ALA A 187 -19.52 33.70 -15.10
CA ALA A 187 -18.72 32.62 -15.68
C ALA A 187 -18.85 32.59 -17.22
N ILE A 188 -20.08 32.74 -17.75
CA ILE A 188 -20.34 32.80 -19.19
C ILE A 188 -19.63 34.01 -19.82
N GLU A 189 -19.74 35.20 -19.22
CA GLU A 189 -19.05 36.40 -19.69
C GLU A 189 -17.52 36.21 -19.71
N ALA A 190 -16.99 35.42 -18.78
CA ALA A 190 -15.56 35.09 -18.72
C ALA A 190 -15.13 33.96 -19.68
N GLY A 191 -16.06 33.30 -20.37
CA GLY A 191 -15.80 32.27 -21.38
C GLY A 191 -16.30 30.86 -21.05
N ALA A 192 -17.10 30.68 -19.99
CA ALA A 192 -17.72 29.39 -19.69
C ALA A 192 -18.89 29.06 -20.66
N PRO A 193 -19.23 27.78 -20.86
CA PRO A 193 -20.41 27.38 -21.63
C PRO A 193 -21.72 27.90 -21.00
N ALA A 194 -22.72 28.19 -21.83
CA ALA A 194 -23.99 28.79 -21.40
C ALA A 194 -24.72 28.00 -20.30
N ASP A 195 -24.70 26.67 -20.38
CA ASP A 195 -25.41 25.78 -19.46
C ASP A 195 -24.47 25.16 -18.39
N CYS A 196 -23.37 25.86 -18.05
CA CYS A 196 -22.39 25.41 -17.05
C CYS A 196 -22.97 25.28 -15.63
N ILE A 197 -23.95 26.12 -15.28
CA ILE A 197 -24.65 26.09 -14.00
C ILE A 197 -26.14 26.18 -14.27
N GLN A 198 -26.90 25.22 -13.77
CA GLN A 198 -28.35 25.10 -13.96
C GLN A 198 -29.02 24.72 -12.63
N TRP A 199 -30.34 24.84 -12.55
CA TRP A 199 -31.12 24.41 -11.40
C TRP A 199 -32.53 23.98 -11.83
N ILE A 200 -33.18 23.17 -10.98
CA ILE A 200 -34.59 22.80 -11.12
C ILE A 200 -35.43 24.05 -10.78
N GLU A 201 -36.27 24.51 -11.71
CA GLU A 201 -37.13 25.70 -11.53
C GLU A 201 -38.32 25.40 -10.62
N HIS A 202 -38.84 24.17 -10.67
CA HIS A 202 -39.96 23.72 -9.83
C HIS A 202 -39.49 22.66 -8.81
N PRO A 203 -38.92 23.08 -7.66
CA PRO A 203 -38.29 22.15 -6.73
C PRO A 203 -39.31 21.19 -6.11
N SER A 204 -39.05 19.89 -6.25
CA SER A 204 -39.82 18.81 -5.64
C SER A 204 -38.93 17.63 -5.23
N ILE A 205 -39.46 16.73 -4.40
CA ILE A 205 -38.75 15.50 -4.00
C ILE A 205 -38.53 14.62 -5.24
N GLU A 206 -39.53 14.53 -6.10
CA GLU A 206 -39.51 13.78 -7.36
C GLU A 206 -38.43 14.33 -8.29
N ALA A 207 -38.36 15.65 -8.49
CA ALA A 207 -37.35 16.27 -9.37
C ALA A 207 -35.93 16.10 -8.83
N THR A 208 -35.72 16.28 -7.52
CA THR A 208 -34.40 16.07 -6.91
C THR A 208 -34.01 14.58 -6.98
N GLY A 209 -34.96 13.68 -6.78
CA GLY A 209 -34.77 12.24 -6.92
C GLY A 209 -34.42 11.82 -8.35
N ALA A 210 -35.12 12.38 -9.34
CA ALA A 210 -34.85 12.18 -10.76
C ALA A 210 -33.44 12.65 -11.12
N LEU A 211 -33.03 13.84 -10.65
CA LEU A 211 -31.68 14.36 -10.88
C LEU A 211 -30.61 13.45 -10.28
N MET A 212 -30.76 13.01 -9.03
CA MET A 212 -29.79 12.12 -8.37
C MET A 212 -29.66 10.76 -9.07
N LYS A 213 -30.72 10.26 -9.70
CA LYS A 213 -30.74 8.94 -10.36
C LYS A 213 -30.45 9.01 -11.87
N HIS A 214 -30.39 10.21 -12.46
CA HIS A 214 -30.29 10.36 -13.91
C HIS A 214 -29.01 9.67 -14.46
N PRO A 215 -29.09 8.91 -15.56
CA PRO A 215 -27.97 8.12 -16.07
C PRO A 215 -26.72 8.96 -16.42
N ASP A 216 -26.90 10.16 -16.96
CA ASP A 216 -25.78 11.06 -17.31
C ASP A 216 -25.21 11.89 -16.13
N VAL A 217 -25.80 11.84 -14.93
CA VAL A 217 -25.18 12.45 -13.74
C VAL A 217 -24.05 11.55 -13.25
N ALA A 218 -22.87 12.14 -13.08
CA ALA A 218 -21.65 11.43 -12.71
C ALA A 218 -21.47 11.33 -11.19
N THR A 219 -21.77 12.41 -10.46
CA THR A 219 -21.66 12.43 -9.00
C THR A 219 -22.63 13.41 -8.36
N ILE A 220 -22.89 13.22 -7.06
CA ILE A 220 -23.81 14.02 -6.26
C ILE A 220 -23.04 14.70 -5.12
N LEU A 221 -23.13 16.02 -5.04
CA LEU A 221 -22.74 16.79 -3.85
C LEU A 221 -23.97 16.94 -2.95
N ALA A 222 -24.10 16.08 -1.93
CA ALA A 222 -25.28 16.00 -1.08
C ALA A 222 -25.09 16.75 0.24
N THR A 223 -25.48 18.03 0.28
CA THR A 223 -25.46 18.84 1.50
C THR A 223 -26.89 19.05 2.00
N GLY A 224 -27.27 18.29 3.02
CA GLY A 224 -28.61 18.31 3.59
C GLY A 224 -28.70 17.41 4.81
N GLY A 225 -29.92 17.25 5.34
CA GLY A 225 -30.14 16.37 6.50
C GLY A 225 -29.91 14.88 6.18
N PRO A 226 -29.87 14.01 7.21
CA PRO A 226 -29.54 12.59 7.06
C PRO A 226 -30.40 11.84 6.03
N GLY A 227 -31.68 12.18 5.90
CA GLY A 227 -32.58 11.58 4.91
C GLY A 227 -32.16 11.86 3.46
N MET A 228 -31.73 13.09 3.17
CA MET A 228 -31.26 13.48 1.83
C MET A 228 -29.93 12.81 1.50
N VAL A 229 -29.00 12.76 2.45
CA VAL A 229 -27.71 12.10 2.25
C VAL A 229 -27.91 10.60 2.01
N LYS A 230 -28.78 9.94 2.79
CA LYS A 230 -29.15 8.54 2.56
C LYS A 230 -29.73 8.33 1.16
N ALA A 231 -30.59 9.23 0.69
CA ALA A 231 -31.14 9.17 -0.67
C ALA A 231 -30.05 9.29 -1.75
N ALA A 232 -29.07 10.18 -1.55
CA ALA A 232 -27.94 10.34 -2.46
C ALA A 232 -27.08 9.07 -2.55
N TYR A 233 -26.73 8.44 -1.41
CA TYR A 233 -25.99 7.17 -1.43
C TYR A 233 -26.81 5.97 -1.91
N SER A 234 -28.15 6.07 -1.91
CA SER A 234 -29.05 5.05 -2.45
C SER A 234 -29.41 5.27 -3.93
N SER A 235 -28.83 6.28 -4.57
CA SER A 235 -29.16 6.66 -5.95
C SER A 235 -28.54 5.75 -7.02
N GLY A 236 -27.57 4.92 -6.65
CA GLY A 236 -26.73 4.18 -7.60
C GLY A 236 -25.59 5.02 -8.21
N LYS A 237 -25.40 6.26 -7.76
CA LYS A 237 -24.32 7.16 -8.19
C LYS A 237 -23.29 7.37 -7.08
N PRO A 238 -22.00 7.59 -7.43
CA PRO A 238 -21.03 8.12 -6.48
C PRO A 238 -21.54 9.41 -5.83
N ALA A 239 -21.58 9.47 -4.51
CA ALA A 239 -22.05 10.63 -3.76
C ALA A 239 -20.99 11.11 -2.77
N LEU A 240 -20.88 12.42 -2.64
CA LEU A 240 -20.09 13.14 -1.64
C LEU A 240 -21.10 13.80 -0.68
N GLY A 241 -21.46 13.04 0.36
CA GLY A 241 -22.41 13.45 1.38
C GLY A 241 -21.78 14.11 2.60
N VAL A 242 -22.65 14.65 3.44
CA VAL A 242 -22.34 15.18 4.78
C VAL A 242 -23.06 14.36 5.85
N GLY A 243 -22.87 14.71 7.12
CA GLY A 243 -23.64 14.14 8.24
C GLY A 243 -24.25 15.22 9.12
N ALA A 244 -25.08 14.80 10.08
CA ALA A 244 -25.52 15.68 11.17
C ALA A 244 -24.33 16.07 12.07
N GLY A 245 -24.34 17.29 12.60
CA GLY A 245 -23.31 17.76 13.50
C GLY A 245 -23.79 17.79 14.95
N ASN A 246 -23.09 17.10 15.86
CA ASN A 246 -23.36 17.19 17.29
C ASN A 246 -22.07 17.43 18.10
N ALA A 247 -21.33 18.48 17.73
CA ALA A 247 -19.97 18.69 18.21
C ALA A 247 -19.90 18.89 19.74
N PRO A 248 -19.19 18.04 20.51
CA PRO A 248 -18.83 18.34 21.88
C PRO A 248 -17.67 19.35 21.93
N ALA A 249 -17.59 20.14 23.01
CA ALA A 249 -16.46 21.01 23.31
C ALA A 249 -15.84 20.62 24.65
N TYR A 250 -14.73 19.89 24.62
CA TYR A 250 -13.97 19.53 25.82
C TYR A 250 -13.15 20.73 26.29
N ILE A 251 -13.38 21.20 27.52
CA ILE A 251 -12.63 22.31 28.12
C ILE A 251 -11.79 21.78 29.28
N ASP A 252 -10.48 21.71 29.06
CA ASP A 252 -9.47 21.29 30.04
C ASP A 252 -9.31 22.32 31.18
N ALA A 253 -8.69 21.91 32.28
CA ALA A 253 -8.33 22.78 33.39
C ALA A 253 -7.27 23.84 32.99
N ASN A 254 -6.35 23.49 32.08
CA ASN A 254 -5.29 24.39 31.64
C ASN A 254 -5.68 25.14 30.34
N VAL A 255 -6.43 26.22 30.49
CA VAL A 255 -6.93 27.03 29.37
C VAL A 255 -6.86 28.54 29.64
N ASP A 256 -6.89 29.33 28.57
CA ASP A 256 -7.29 30.74 28.65
C ASP A 256 -8.82 30.83 28.65
N VAL A 257 -9.40 31.02 29.84
CA VAL A 257 -10.86 31.09 30.04
C VAL A 257 -11.52 32.20 29.20
N GLN A 258 -10.85 33.34 29.00
CA GLN A 258 -11.42 34.46 28.23
C GLN A 258 -11.48 34.14 26.74
N ARG A 259 -10.44 33.48 26.22
CA ARG A 259 -10.44 32.96 24.84
C ARG A 259 -11.52 31.90 24.68
N VAL A 260 -11.58 30.90 25.57
CA VAL A 260 -12.58 29.83 25.49
C VAL A 260 -13.99 30.39 25.45
N ALA A 261 -14.34 31.29 26.37
CA ALA A 261 -15.67 31.91 26.37
C ALA A 261 -15.94 32.77 25.13
N ASN A 262 -14.91 33.43 24.57
CA ASN A 262 -15.02 34.16 23.31
C ASN A 262 -15.39 33.22 22.17
N ASP A 263 -14.64 32.13 22.03
CA ASP A 263 -14.76 31.18 20.93
C ASP A 263 -16.10 30.47 20.97
N LEU A 264 -16.53 30.01 22.16
CA LEU A 264 -17.81 29.35 22.36
C LEU A 264 -19.00 30.27 22.01
N VAL A 265 -18.98 31.52 22.47
CA VAL A 265 -20.06 32.48 22.16
C VAL A 265 -20.04 32.86 20.68
N LEU A 266 -18.87 33.17 20.12
CA LEU A 266 -18.72 33.50 18.71
C LEU A 266 -19.24 32.36 17.83
N SER A 267 -18.81 31.13 18.11
CA SER A 267 -19.18 29.95 17.34
C SER A 267 -20.69 29.71 17.37
N LYS A 268 -21.29 29.74 18.57
CA LYS A 268 -22.71 29.47 18.79
C LYS A 268 -23.62 30.58 18.28
N HIS A 269 -23.18 31.84 18.36
CA HIS A 269 -23.98 32.98 17.92
C HIS A 269 -23.95 33.16 16.40
N PHE A 270 -22.85 32.80 15.73
CA PHE A 270 -22.66 33.03 14.30
C PHE A 270 -23.78 32.41 13.44
N ASP A 271 -24.46 33.26 12.68
CA ASP A 271 -25.67 32.97 11.90
C ASP A 271 -26.73 32.22 12.72
N TYR A 272 -26.85 32.58 14.00
CA TYR A 272 -27.67 31.92 15.01
C TYR A 272 -27.44 30.40 15.09
N GLY A 273 -26.17 29.97 15.07
CA GLY A 273 -25.77 28.59 15.31
C GLY A 273 -26.06 27.62 14.17
N MET A 274 -26.30 28.11 12.95
CA MET A 274 -26.71 27.29 11.80
C MET A 274 -25.57 26.55 11.08
N ILE A 275 -24.32 26.75 11.47
CA ILE A 275 -23.20 25.96 10.94
C ILE A 275 -23.18 24.61 11.65
N CYS A 276 -23.18 23.50 10.92
CA CYS A 276 -23.22 22.14 11.49
C CYS A 276 -22.00 21.79 12.36
N ALA A 277 -20.85 22.43 12.12
CA ALA A 277 -19.66 22.26 12.96
C ALA A 277 -19.74 22.96 14.33
N THR A 278 -20.79 23.75 14.60
CA THR A 278 -20.97 24.47 15.87
C THR A 278 -21.12 23.51 17.04
N GLU A 279 -20.42 23.79 18.14
CA GLU A 279 -20.46 23.03 19.39
C GLU A 279 -21.88 22.98 19.94
N GLN A 280 -22.37 21.83 20.35
CA GLN A 280 -23.71 21.63 20.89
C GLN A 280 -23.72 21.57 22.42
N ALA A 281 -22.63 21.14 23.05
CA ALA A 281 -22.43 21.21 24.49
C ALA A 281 -21.01 21.62 24.85
N VAL A 282 -20.88 22.38 25.93
CA VAL A 282 -19.62 22.66 26.63
C VAL A 282 -19.46 21.63 27.72
N ILE A 283 -18.41 20.82 27.66
CA ILE A 283 -18.07 19.80 28.64
C ILE A 283 -16.81 20.28 29.35
N ALA A 284 -16.97 20.80 30.57
CA ALA A 284 -15.94 21.61 31.21
C ALA A 284 -15.40 20.99 32.52
N HIS A 285 -14.08 21.01 32.67
CA HIS A 285 -13.41 20.49 33.86
C HIS A 285 -13.85 21.24 35.11
N LYS A 286 -14.04 20.53 36.22
CA LYS A 286 -14.56 21.10 37.47
C LYS A 286 -13.82 22.33 37.99
N ASP A 287 -12.51 22.42 37.76
CA ASP A 287 -11.67 23.51 38.27
C ASP A 287 -11.87 24.83 37.50
N ILE A 288 -12.32 24.77 36.25
CA ILE A 288 -12.55 25.96 35.41
C ILE A 288 -14.04 26.27 35.19
N TYR A 289 -14.94 25.41 35.68
CA TYR A 289 -16.38 25.50 35.46
C TYR A 289 -16.97 26.86 35.90
N GLU A 290 -16.71 27.26 37.15
CA GLU A 290 -17.21 28.53 37.70
C GLU A 290 -16.57 29.77 37.02
N PRO A 291 -15.23 29.85 36.84
CA PRO A 291 -14.62 30.90 36.04
C PRO A 291 -15.21 31.03 34.62
N LEU A 292 -15.44 29.90 33.95
CA LEU A 292 -15.98 29.86 32.60
C LEU A 292 -17.42 30.38 32.54
N ILE A 293 -18.31 29.94 33.46
CA ILE A 293 -19.69 30.44 33.51
C ILE A 293 -19.72 31.94 33.76
N LYS A 294 -18.89 32.44 34.70
CA LYS A 294 -18.79 33.88 34.97
C LYS A 294 -18.41 34.66 33.72
N GLU A 295 -17.47 34.15 32.95
CA GLU A 295 -16.99 34.78 31.72
C GLU A 295 -18.02 34.68 30.57
N LEU A 296 -18.73 33.56 30.43
CA LEU A 296 -19.85 33.41 29.48
C LEU A 296 -20.97 34.41 29.79
N LYS A 297 -21.36 34.56 31.07
CA LYS A 297 -22.34 35.58 31.51
C LYS A 297 -21.86 37.00 31.23
N ARG A 298 -20.56 37.28 31.41
CA ARG A 298 -19.96 38.59 31.04
C ARG A 298 -20.16 38.90 29.55
N ARG A 299 -20.15 37.86 28.71
CA ARG A 299 -20.41 37.92 27.25
C ARG A 299 -21.88 37.78 26.87
N LYS A 300 -22.79 38.00 27.83
CA LYS A 300 -24.24 38.03 27.65
C LYS A 300 -24.87 36.68 27.26
N ALA A 301 -24.22 35.57 27.58
CA ALA A 301 -24.90 34.27 27.60
C ALA A 301 -25.92 34.25 28.75
N TYR A 302 -27.19 34.03 28.43
CA TYR A 302 -28.26 33.94 29.42
C TYR A 302 -28.39 32.49 29.91
N PHE A 303 -28.14 32.27 31.20
CA PHE A 303 -28.29 30.95 31.82
C PHE A 303 -29.73 30.75 32.29
N VAL A 304 -30.42 29.79 31.68
CA VAL A 304 -31.81 29.47 32.04
C VAL A 304 -31.90 28.76 33.39
N ASN A 305 -32.93 29.06 34.16
CA ASN A 305 -33.27 28.31 35.36
C ASN A 305 -33.97 26.97 35.01
N ALA A 306 -34.25 26.13 36.01
CA ALA A 306 -34.85 24.81 35.77
C ALA A 306 -36.24 24.86 35.10
N GLU A 307 -37.07 25.85 35.41
CA GLU A 307 -38.39 26.02 34.79
C GLU A 307 -38.26 26.48 33.32
N GLU A 308 -37.38 27.45 33.07
CA GLU A 308 -37.07 27.95 31.74
C GLU A 308 -36.43 26.86 30.86
N LYS A 309 -35.53 26.05 31.44
CA LYS A 309 -34.93 24.87 30.78
C LYS A 309 -36.01 23.89 30.32
N ALA A 310 -36.92 23.50 31.19
CA ALA A 310 -38.00 22.57 30.83
C ALA A 310 -38.92 23.12 29.72
N LYS A 311 -39.25 24.41 29.78
CA LYS A 311 -39.99 25.11 28.71
C LYS A 311 -39.23 25.10 27.38
N LEU A 312 -37.93 25.36 27.44
CA LEU A 312 -37.05 25.37 26.28
C LEU A 312 -36.96 23.98 25.63
N GLU A 313 -36.77 22.94 26.43
CA GLU A 313 -36.74 21.54 25.99
C GLU A 313 -38.04 21.13 25.30
N GLU A 314 -39.19 21.39 25.95
CA GLU A 314 -40.50 21.04 25.39
C GLU A 314 -40.75 21.77 24.05
N TYR A 315 -40.39 23.05 23.95
CA TYR A 315 -40.54 23.80 22.71
C TYR A 315 -39.61 23.31 21.59
N MET A 316 -38.34 23.04 21.92
CA MET A 316 -37.32 22.69 20.94
C MET A 316 -37.40 21.23 20.49
N PHE A 317 -37.78 20.31 21.36
CA PHE A 317 -37.70 18.86 21.11
C PHE A 317 -39.02 18.10 21.34
N GLY A 318 -40.05 18.74 21.89
CA GLY A 318 -41.34 18.11 22.22
C GLY A 318 -41.27 17.16 23.42
N CYS A 319 -40.20 17.28 24.22
CA CYS A 319 -40.00 16.51 25.43
C CYS A 319 -39.03 17.22 26.38
N THR A 320 -39.18 16.98 27.69
CA THR A 320 -38.25 17.42 28.74
C THR A 320 -37.23 16.35 29.07
N ALA A 321 -36.18 16.75 29.79
CA ALA A 321 -35.17 15.83 30.32
C ALA A 321 -35.82 14.67 31.10
N TYR A 322 -35.28 13.45 30.92
CA TYR A 322 -35.73 12.21 31.56
C TYR A 322 -37.19 11.79 31.30
N SER A 323 -37.86 12.37 30.29
CA SER A 323 -39.25 12.02 29.96
C SER A 323 -39.41 10.65 29.27
N GLY A 324 -38.32 10.02 28.83
CA GLY A 324 -38.33 8.75 28.07
C GLY A 324 -38.79 8.88 26.62
N LYS A 325 -39.08 10.09 26.14
CA LYS A 325 -39.42 10.36 24.74
C LYS A 325 -38.18 10.71 23.93
N LYS A 326 -38.11 10.20 22.70
CA LYS A 326 -37.02 10.53 21.77
C LYS A 326 -37.08 12.02 21.38
N PRO A 327 -36.00 12.81 21.55
CA PRO A 327 -35.97 14.20 21.17
C PRO A 327 -36.02 14.37 19.65
N VAL A 328 -36.92 15.22 19.15
CA VAL A 328 -37.04 15.56 17.72
C VAL A 328 -37.03 17.07 17.56
N LEU A 329 -36.00 17.60 16.90
CA LEU A 329 -35.83 19.04 16.75
C LEU A 329 -37.01 19.67 15.99
N ASN A 330 -37.63 20.68 16.61
CA ASN A 330 -38.67 21.49 16.03
C ASN A 330 -38.11 22.30 14.84
N SER A 331 -38.65 22.07 13.64
CA SER A 331 -38.16 22.65 12.39
C SER A 331 -38.25 24.19 12.33
N ARG A 332 -38.96 24.83 13.26
CA ARG A 332 -39.06 26.30 13.41
C ARG A 332 -37.89 26.92 14.18
N VAL A 333 -37.14 26.13 14.95
CA VAL A 333 -36.06 26.58 15.82
C VAL A 333 -34.78 26.98 15.08
N PRO A 334 -34.29 26.23 14.07
CA PRO A 334 -32.99 26.52 13.48
C PRO A 334 -32.86 27.94 12.92
N GLY A 335 -31.79 28.64 13.31
CA GLY A 335 -31.48 29.99 12.86
C GLY A 335 -32.39 31.10 13.41
N LYS A 336 -33.05 30.87 14.55
CA LYS A 336 -33.80 31.92 15.26
C LYS A 336 -32.95 32.56 16.36
N SER A 337 -33.22 33.84 16.64
CA SER A 337 -32.54 34.56 17.72
C SER A 337 -32.87 33.95 19.09
N PRO A 338 -32.00 34.12 20.11
CA PRO A 338 -32.29 33.61 21.44
C PRO A 338 -33.58 34.22 22.02
N GLN A 339 -33.88 35.50 21.73
CA GLN A 339 -35.11 36.16 22.16
C GLN A 339 -36.36 35.51 21.56
N PHE A 340 -36.33 35.19 20.26
CA PHE A 340 -37.46 34.52 19.61
C PHE A 340 -37.70 33.14 20.23
N ILE A 341 -36.63 32.38 20.47
CA ILE A 341 -36.72 31.03 21.03
C ILE A 341 -37.27 31.08 22.46
N ALA A 342 -36.76 31.98 23.30
CA ALA A 342 -37.26 32.17 24.67
C ALA A 342 -38.75 32.53 24.69
N HIS A 343 -39.13 33.55 23.91
CA HIS A 343 -40.52 33.99 23.81
C HIS A 343 -41.44 32.86 23.35
N ALA A 344 -41.03 32.11 22.32
CA ALA A 344 -41.81 30.99 21.79
C ALA A 344 -41.88 29.79 22.76
N ALA A 345 -40.89 29.63 23.64
CA ALA A 345 -40.90 28.67 24.74
C ALA A 345 -41.71 29.14 25.96
N GLY A 346 -42.12 30.42 26.01
CA GLY A 346 -42.98 30.97 27.06
C GLY A 346 -42.25 31.64 28.23
N PHE A 347 -41.08 32.25 27.96
CA PHE A 347 -40.37 33.11 28.90
C PHE A 347 -39.64 34.25 28.18
N GLU A 348 -39.17 35.26 28.91
CA GLU A 348 -38.50 36.44 28.35
C GLU A 348 -37.05 36.50 28.84
N ILE A 349 -36.17 37.07 28.01
CA ILE A 349 -34.75 37.26 28.31
C ILE A 349 -34.33 38.71 27.96
N PRO A 350 -33.19 39.21 28.45
CA PRO A 350 -32.68 40.51 28.05
C PRO A 350 -32.51 40.66 26.52
N GLU A 351 -32.81 41.86 26.00
CA GLU A 351 -32.67 42.15 24.56
C GLU A 351 -31.24 42.00 24.05
N ASP A 352 -30.24 42.20 24.92
CA ASP A 352 -28.81 42.08 24.59
C ASP A 352 -28.24 40.67 24.82
N ALA A 353 -29.07 39.68 25.16
CA ALA A 353 -28.64 38.29 25.32
C ALA A 353 -28.14 37.72 23.98
N THR A 354 -26.93 37.18 23.96
CA THR A 354 -26.27 36.68 22.74
C THR A 354 -26.60 35.21 22.46
N ILE A 355 -26.66 34.38 23.50
CA ILE A 355 -27.00 32.96 23.43
C ILE A 355 -27.77 32.53 24.68
N LEU A 356 -28.50 31.41 24.60
CA LEU A 356 -29.06 30.70 25.75
C LEU A 356 -28.10 29.59 26.20
N SER A 357 -27.88 29.46 27.49
CA SER A 357 -27.07 28.40 28.08
C SER A 357 -27.90 27.63 29.12
N ALA A 358 -27.89 26.31 29.06
CA ALA A 358 -28.61 25.46 30.00
C ALA A 358 -27.65 24.47 30.65
N GLU A 359 -27.67 24.39 31.98
CA GLU A 359 -26.94 23.34 32.69
C GLU A 359 -27.66 22.00 32.53
N CYS A 360 -26.92 20.98 32.09
CA CYS A 360 -27.39 19.61 31.92
C CYS A 360 -26.64 18.69 32.88
N ALA A 361 -27.35 17.68 33.40
CA ALA A 361 -26.76 16.73 34.36
C ALA A 361 -25.79 15.76 33.68
N GLU A 362 -26.09 15.37 32.45
CA GLU A 362 -25.32 14.45 31.63
C GLU A 362 -25.50 14.75 30.13
N VAL A 363 -24.99 13.88 29.26
CA VAL A 363 -25.09 13.98 27.80
C VAL A 363 -25.87 12.81 27.20
N GLY A 364 -26.61 13.06 26.12
CA GLY A 364 -27.36 12.05 25.37
C GLY A 364 -28.84 12.37 25.21
N GLU A 365 -29.60 11.45 24.62
CA GLU A 365 -31.03 11.67 24.29
C GLU A 365 -31.92 11.96 25.51
N MET A 366 -31.51 11.56 26.73
CA MET A 366 -32.21 11.85 27.99
C MET A 366 -32.14 13.32 28.39
N GLU A 367 -31.17 14.07 27.89
CA GLU A 367 -30.97 15.51 28.07
C GLU A 367 -31.06 16.17 26.69
N PRO A 368 -32.28 16.50 26.19
CA PRO A 368 -32.52 16.91 24.80
C PRO A 368 -31.66 18.08 24.32
N LEU A 369 -31.31 19.01 25.21
CA LEU A 369 -30.47 20.16 24.87
C LEU A 369 -29.02 19.76 24.52
N THR A 370 -28.61 18.51 24.72
CA THR A 370 -27.28 18.00 24.29
C THR A 370 -27.28 17.46 22.85
N MET A 371 -28.43 17.43 22.19
CA MET A 371 -28.57 17.06 20.77
C MET A 371 -28.27 18.23 19.82
N GLU A 372 -28.26 17.99 18.51
CA GLU A 372 -28.11 19.04 17.50
C GLU A 372 -29.29 20.01 17.54
N LYS A 373 -28.99 21.32 17.68
CA LYS A 373 -30.01 22.38 17.84
C LYS A 373 -30.07 23.35 16.66
N LEU A 374 -28.97 23.53 15.93
CA LEU A 374 -28.80 24.53 14.85
C LEU A 374 -29.32 25.94 15.24
N ALA A 375 -29.14 26.31 16.50
CA ALA A 375 -29.70 27.49 17.16
C ALA A 375 -28.70 28.03 18.19
N PRO A 376 -28.83 29.30 18.64
CA PRO A 376 -27.95 29.94 19.63
C PRO A 376 -28.29 29.46 21.05
N VAL A 377 -28.35 28.15 21.24
CA VAL A 377 -28.61 27.43 22.50
C VAL A 377 -27.46 26.45 22.73
N GLN A 378 -26.88 26.47 23.94
CA GLN A 378 -25.71 25.68 24.33
C GLN A 378 -26.01 24.90 25.62
N ALA A 379 -25.78 23.59 25.61
CA ALA A 379 -25.74 22.81 26.86
C ALA A 379 -24.40 23.03 27.57
N VAL A 380 -24.40 23.03 28.90
CA VAL A 380 -23.19 23.14 29.74
C VAL A 380 -23.20 22.00 30.73
N VAL A 381 -22.13 21.20 30.72
CA VAL A 381 -21.99 19.98 31.53
C VAL A 381 -20.63 20.02 32.23
N ARG A 382 -20.59 19.59 33.49
CA ARG A 382 -19.38 19.51 34.30
C ARG A 382 -18.83 18.09 34.30
N PHE A 383 -17.51 17.94 34.23
CA PHE A 383 -16.85 16.65 34.46
C PHE A 383 -15.78 16.73 35.56
N GLU A 384 -15.53 15.60 36.20
CA GLU A 384 -14.68 15.46 37.39
C GLU A 384 -13.23 15.11 37.08
N ASP A 385 -13.01 14.32 36.03
CA ASP A 385 -11.71 13.90 35.54
C ASP A 385 -11.72 13.69 34.01
N GLN A 386 -10.53 13.57 33.43
CA GLN A 386 -10.33 13.49 31.98
C GLN A 386 -11.13 12.36 31.32
N GLU A 387 -11.19 11.18 31.96
CA GLU A 387 -11.86 10.01 31.39
C GLU A 387 -13.36 10.25 31.25
N GLN A 388 -13.99 10.75 32.31
CA GLN A 388 -15.41 11.13 32.26
C GLN A 388 -15.68 12.17 31.16
N GLY A 389 -14.81 13.18 31.04
CA GLY A 389 -14.97 14.21 30.00
C GLY A 389 -14.85 13.64 28.57
N PHE A 390 -13.98 12.64 28.37
CA PHE A 390 -13.84 11.94 27.09
C PHE A 390 -15.06 11.05 26.80
N GLU A 391 -15.54 10.28 27.77
CA GLU A 391 -16.75 9.45 27.64
C GLU A 391 -17.97 10.29 27.25
N MET A 392 -18.14 11.47 27.85
CA MET A 392 -19.21 12.40 27.50
C MET A 392 -19.08 12.91 26.05
N CYS A 393 -17.86 13.23 25.61
CA CYS A 393 -17.64 13.64 24.22
C CYS A 393 -17.95 12.51 23.24
N GLU A 394 -17.56 11.28 23.56
CA GLU A 394 -17.86 10.08 22.75
C GLU A 394 -19.35 9.83 22.63
N GLU A 395 -20.10 9.95 23.74
CA GLU A 395 -21.55 9.77 23.75
C GLU A 395 -22.24 10.78 22.83
N MET A 396 -21.85 12.06 22.92
CA MET A 396 -22.37 13.09 22.02
C MET A 396 -22.08 12.80 20.54
N LEU A 397 -20.86 12.30 20.25
CA LEU A 397 -20.45 11.98 18.89
C LEU A 397 -21.22 10.80 18.30
N LYS A 398 -21.87 9.93 19.08
CA LYS A 398 -22.79 8.90 18.53
C LYS A 398 -23.93 9.52 17.70
N HIS A 399 -24.29 10.77 18.00
CA HIS A 399 -25.32 11.52 17.28
C HIS A 399 -24.76 12.54 16.27
N GLY A 400 -23.44 12.65 16.14
CA GLY A 400 -22.73 13.54 15.23
C GLY A 400 -21.50 12.89 14.60
N ALA A 401 -21.55 11.57 14.41
CA ALA A 401 -20.38 10.74 14.17
C ALA A 401 -19.61 11.19 12.93
N GLY A 402 -18.30 11.34 13.08
CA GLY A 402 -17.40 11.77 12.02
C GLY A 402 -17.46 13.26 11.68
N HIS A 403 -18.37 14.05 12.25
CA HIS A 403 -18.48 15.47 11.89
C HIS A 403 -17.36 16.31 12.53
N THR A 404 -17.56 16.83 13.73
CA THR A 404 -16.60 17.73 14.39
C THR A 404 -16.57 17.46 15.89
N ALA A 405 -15.41 17.60 16.51
CA ALA A 405 -15.24 17.67 17.96
C ALA A 405 -14.26 18.80 18.29
N ALA A 406 -14.50 19.54 19.37
CA ALA A 406 -13.67 20.67 19.77
C ALA A 406 -12.99 20.39 21.11
N ILE A 407 -11.75 20.86 21.24
CA ILE A 407 -10.96 20.79 22.47
C ILE A 407 -10.30 22.14 22.74
N HIS A 408 -10.41 22.60 23.98
CA HIS A 408 -9.67 23.75 24.49
C HIS A 408 -8.72 23.29 25.59
N THR A 409 -7.42 23.42 25.35
CA THR A 409 -6.33 23.09 26.29
C THR A 409 -5.03 23.74 25.83
N ASN A 410 -4.11 24.05 26.74
CA ASN A 410 -2.73 24.40 26.41
C ASN A 410 -1.79 23.18 26.42
N ASN A 411 -2.30 21.96 26.64
CA ASN A 411 -1.54 20.72 26.62
C ASN A 411 -1.63 20.03 25.25
N GLU A 412 -0.54 20.01 24.49
CA GLU A 412 -0.48 19.42 23.15
C GLU A 412 -0.65 17.89 23.15
N ASP A 413 -0.14 17.19 24.17
CA ASP A 413 -0.27 15.73 24.25
C ASP A 413 -1.71 15.31 24.52
N LEU A 414 -2.44 16.10 25.30
CA LEU A 414 -3.88 15.90 25.51
C LEU A 414 -4.68 16.07 24.21
N VAL A 415 -4.28 17.00 23.34
CA VAL A 415 -4.92 17.17 22.02
C VAL A 415 -4.68 15.94 21.14
N ARG A 416 -3.46 15.39 21.15
CA ARG A 416 -3.14 14.16 20.41
C ARG A 416 -3.95 12.99 20.94
N GLU A 417 -4.04 12.83 22.26
CA GLU A 417 -4.85 11.79 22.91
C GLU A 417 -6.33 11.92 22.53
N TYR A 418 -6.90 13.12 22.65
CA TYR A 418 -8.28 13.40 22.25
C TYR A 418 -8.52 13.08 20.77
N GLY A 419 -7.59 13.46 19.89
CA GLY A 419 -7.69 13.19 18.45
C GLY A 419 -7.55 11.72 18.08
N LEU A 420 -6.82 10.92 18.86
CA LEU A 420 -6.76 9.47 18.69
C LEU A 420 -8.04 8.77 19.14
N ARG A 421 -8.78 9.36 20.09
CA ARG A 421 -9.95 8.75 20.72
C ARG A 421 -11.28 9.15 20.05
N MET A 422 -11.46 10.42 19.71
CA MET A 422 -12.75 10.92 19.22
C MET A 422 -13.05 10.49 17.78
N HIS A 423 -14.23 9.89 17.57
CA HIS A 423 -14.75 9.58 16.23
C HIS A 423 -15.31 10.82 15.51
N ALA A 424 -14.44 11.81 15.23
CA ALA A 424 -14.74 13.00 14.45
C ALA A 424 -13.64 13.25 13.41
N CYS A 425 -13.99 13.65 12.19
CA CYS A 425 -12.99 13.90 11.14
C CYS A 425 -12.35 15.29 11.23
N ARG A 426 -12.88 16.17 12.08
CA ARG A 426 -12.32 17.50 12.38
C ARG A 426 -12.20 17.66 13.89
N ILE A 427 -10.96 17.70 14.37
CA ILE A 427 -10.64 18.03 15.77
C ILE A 427 -10.22 19.49 15.82
N ILE A 428 -11.02 20.31 16.48
CA ILE A 428 -10.85 21.75 16.51
C ILE A 428 -10.20 22.17 17.82
N TRP A 429 -8.96 22.61 17.76
CA TRP A 429 -8.18 22.99 18.93
C TRP A 429 -8.13 24.50 19.13
N ASN A 430 -8.53 24.99 20.31
CA ASN A 430 -8.39 26.38 20.76
C ASN A 430 -8.93 27.45 19.80
N GLN A 431 -10.09 27.20 19.19
CA GLN A 431 -10.72 28.10 18.22
C GLN A 431 -12.23 27.81 18.15
N PRO A 432 -13.07 28.73 17.65
CA PRO A 432 -14.52 28.50 17.48
C PRO A 432 -14.80 27.37 16.48
N SER A 433 -15.54 26.34 16.86
CA SER A 433 -15.74 25.14 16.03
C SER A 433 -16.52 25.39 14.73
N SER A 434 -17.47 26.34 14.72
CA SER A 434 -18.21 26.67 13.50
C SER A 434 -17.30 27.21 12.38
N LEU A 435 -16.36 28.11 12.73
CA LEU A 435 -15.43 28.75 11.80
C LEU A 435 -14.17 27.89 11.58
N GLY A 436 -13.69 27.19 12.60
CA GLY A 436 -12.60 26.24 12.48
C GLY A 436 -12.96 25.03 11.63
N GLY A 437 -14.17 24.50 11.77
CA GLY A 437 -14.63 23.31 11.04
C GLY A 437 -14.80 23.52 9.53
N ILE A 438 -15.21 24.73 9.11
CA ILE A 438 -15.29 25.07 7.68
C ILE A 438 -13.91 25.31 7.05
N GLY A 439 -12.88 25.59 7.85
CA GLY A 439 -11.48 25.70 7.42
C GLY A 439 -11.01 27.10 7.04
N ASP A 440 -9.70 27.24 6.82
CA ASP A 440 -8.94 28.42 6.32
C ASP A 440 -8.96 29.70 7.19
N ILE A 441 -10.00 29.93 8.00
CA ILE A 441 -10.13 31.16 8.80
C ILE A 441 -9.19 31.14 10.02
N TYR A 442 -9.16 30.02 10.74
CA TYR A 442 -8.37 29.85 11.97
C TYR A 442 -7.29 28.76 11.84
N ASN A 443 -7.31 27.98 10.75
CA ASN A 443 -6.48 26.81 10.57
C ASN A 443 -6.25 26.51 9.08
N ALA A 444 -5.46 25.47 8.78
CA ALA A 444 -5.14 25.06 7.40
C ALA A 444 -6.05 23.96 6.83
N ILE A 445 -7.16 23.62 7.50
CA ILE A 445 -8.19 22.74 6.93
C ILE A 445 -8.77 23.46 5.71
N ALA A 446 -9.02 22.73 4.63
CA ALA A 446 -9.50 23.33 3.40
C ALA A 446 -10.87 24.01 3.56
N PRO A 447 -11.08 25.20 2.97
CA PRO A 447 -12.32 25.93 3.09
C PRO A 447 -13.46 25.21 2.35
N SER A 448 -14.54 24.88 3.06
CA SER A 448 -15.69 24.18 2.47
C SER A 448 -17.00 24.43 3.22
N LEU A 449 -18.10 24.27 2.49
CA LEU A 449 -19.46 24.22 3.04
C LEU A 449 -20.11 22.84 2.83
N THR A 450 -19.30 21.84 2.51
CA THR A 450 -19.69 20.42 2.42
C THR A 450 -18.66 19.61 3.20
N LEU A 451 -19.00 19.31 4.46
CA LEU A 451 -18.10 18.71 5.43
C LEU A 451 -18.40 17.21 5.51
N GLY A 452 -17.57 16.38 4.89
CA GLY A 452 -17.78 14.94 4.85
C GLY A 452 -17.50 14.27 6.18
N CYS A 453 -18.35 13.36 6.64
CA CYS A 453 -18.24 12.71 7.95
C CYS A 453 -17.53 11.35 7.92
N GLY A 454 -16.90 10.99 6.81
CA GLY A 454 -16.20 9.71 6.65
C GLY A 454 -17.09 8.49 6.89
N SER A 455 -16.47 7.33 7.11
CA SER A 455 -17.20 6.08 7.35
C SER A 455 -18.06 6.13 8.62
N TYR A 456 -17.66 6.90 9.63
CA TYR A 456 -18.44 7.10 10.86
C TYR A 456 -19.84 7.67 10.59
N GLY A 457 -19.94 8.64 9.69
CA GLY A 457 -21.22 9.24 9.27
C GLY A 457 -21.84 8.60 8.03
N GLY A 458 -21.35 7.45 7.56
CA GLY A 458 -21.81 6.79 6.34
C GLY A 458 -21.51 7.60 5.08
N ASN A 459 -20.35 8.26 5.01
CA ASN A 459 -19.92 9.05 3.87
C ASN A 459 -18.64 8.50 3.21
N SER A 460 -18.52 8.72 1.89
CA SER A 460 -17.34 8.36 1.08
C SER A 460 -16.13 9.28 1.30
N VAL A 461 -16.34 10.44 1.93
CA VAL A 461 -15.32 11.46 2.17
C VAL A 461 -15.36 11.91 3.64
N SER A 462 -14.19 12.05 4.26
CA SER A 462 -13.99 12.53 5.64
C SER A 462 -13.50 13.98 5.71
N GLY A 463 -12.93 14.49 4.61
CA GLY A 463 -12.43 15.85 4.52
C GLY A 463 -13.50 16.88 4.20
N ASN A 464 -13.08 18.13 4.23
CA ASN A 464 -13.80 19.24 3.63
C ASN A 464 -13.76 19.06 2.11
N VAL A 465 -14.91 18.95 1.45
CA VAL A 465 -14.97 18.71 -0.01
C VAL A 465 -14.38 19.89 -0.77
N GLN A 466 -13.60 19.60 -1.80
CA GLN A 466 -12.84 20.54 -2.64
C GLN A 466 -13.07 20.27 -4.13
N ALA A 467 -12.47 21.13 -4.98
CA ALA A 467 -12.38 20.92 -6.42
C ALA A 467 -11.78 19.55 -6.78
N ILE A 468 -10.70 19.11 -6.14
CA ILE A 468 -10.06 17.82 -6.46
C ILE A 468 -10.99 16.60 -6.35
N ASN A 469 -12.06 16.68 -5.56
CA ASN A 469 -13.03 15.60 -5.43
C ASN A 469 -13.96 15.48 -6.65
N LEU A 470 -13.91 16.45 -7.57
CA LEU A 470 -14.63 16.49 -8.83
C LEU A 470 -13.71 16.19 -10.03
N LEU A 471 -12.59 15.50 -9.81
CA LEU A 471 -11.67 15.06 -10.87
C LEU A 471 -11.48 13.54 -10.86
N ASN A 472 -11.35 12.97 -12.05
CA ASN A 472 -10.73 11.68 -12.28
C ASN A 472 -9.23 11.91 -12.57
N ILE A 473 -8.35 11.13 -11.91
CA ILE A 473 -6.91 11.17 -12.16
C ILE A 473 -6.49 9.94 -12.97
N LYS A 474 -6.17 10.15 -14.24
CA LYS A 474 -5.58 9.11 -15.10
C LYS A 474 -4.07 9.07 -14.87
N ARG A 475 -3.49 7.86 -14.83
CA ARG A 475 -2.05 7.65 -14.68
C ARG A 475 -1.48 7.07 -15.96
N ILE A 476 -0.55 7.79 -16.59
CA ILE A 476 0.25 7.30 -17.71
C ILE A 476 1.55 6.75 -17.10
N ALA A 477 1.73 5.43 -17.14
CA ALA A 477 2.88 4.76 -16.56
C ALA A 477 3.77 4.14 -17.66
N ARG A 478 5.04 4.55 -17.73
CA ARG A 478 6.02 3.94 -18.66
C ARG A 478 6.62 2.66 -18.07
N ARG A 479 7.10 1.77 -18.95
CA ARG A 479 7.89 0.60 -18.50
C ARG A 479 9.15 1.09 -17.80
N ASN A 480 9.33 0.68 -16.56
CA ASN A 480 10.55 0.91 -15.79
C ASN A 480 11.21 -0.42 -15.46
N ASN A 481 12.54 -0.42 -15.48
CA ASN A 481 13.32 -1.55 -14.98
C ASN A 481 13.45 -1.45 -13.47
N ASN A 482 13.36 -2.58 -12.78
CA ASN A 482 13.71 -2.65 -11.38
C ASN A 482 15.19 -2.27 -11.19
N MET A 483 15.49 -1.40 -10.22
CA MET A 483 16.87 -1.16 -9.81
C MET A 483 17.52 -2.47 -9.33
N GLN A 484 18.61 -2.87 -9.96
CA GLN A 484 19.42 -4.02 -9.57
C GLN A 484 20.56 -3.58 -8.65
N TRP A 485 20.99 -4.46 -7.74
CA TRP A 485 22.15 -4.23 -6.88
C TRP A 485 23.28 -5.16 -7.28
N PHE A 486 24.50 -4.61 -7.34
CA PHE A 486 25.71 -5.39 -7.45
C PHE A 486 26.45 -5.30 -6.12
N LYS A 487 26.38 -6.36 -5.31
CA LYS A 487 26.97 -6.40 -3.96
C LYS A 487 27.91 -7.59 -3.83
N ILE A 488 29.15 -7.27 -3.49
CA ILE A 488 30.24 -8.20 -3.19
C ILE A 488 30.85 -7.77 -1.85
N PRO A 489 31.69 -8.60 -1.19
CA PRO A 489 32.40 -8.19 0.01
C PRO A 489 33.15 -6.89 -0.20
N SER A 490 33.14 -6.04 0.83
CA SER A 490 33.82 -4.74 0.76
C SER A 490 35.34 -4.86 0.54
N LYS A 491 35.91 -6.01 0.88
CA LYS A 491 37.35 -6.31 0.77
C LYS A 491 37.53 -7.75 0.31
N THR A 492 38.21 -7.91 -0.82
CA THR A 492 38.63 -9.21 -1.35
C THR A 492 40.15 -9.21 -1.51
N TYR A 493 40.83 -10.06 -0.76
CA TYR A 493 42.27 -10.25 -0.85
C TYR A 493 42.55 -11.55 -1.61
N PHE A 494 43.44 -11.50 -2.59
CA PHE A 494 43.81 -12.64 -3.42
C PHE A 494 45.33 -12.69 -3.59
N GLU A 495 45.85 -13.70 -4.30
CA GLU A 495 47.26 -14.09 -4.46
C GLU A 495 47.75 -15.16 -3.46
N PRO A 496 48.77 -15.97 -3.82
CA PRO A 496 49.35 -16.94 -2.91
C PRO A 496 49.76 -16.34 -1.56
N ASN A 497 49.33 -16.97 -0.47
CA ASN A 497 49.56 -16.54 0.92
C ASN A 497 48.78 -15.27 1.33
N ALA A 498 47.69 -14.94 0.65
CA ALA A 498 46.78 -13.85 1.04
C ALA A 498 46.22 -14.03 2.46
N ILE A 499 46.20 -15.25 3.01
CA ILE A 499 45.81 -15.53 4.41
C ILE A 499 46.58 -14.66 5.43
N LYS A 500 47.78 -14.18 5.09
CA LYS A 500 48.55 -13.23 5.91
C LYS A 500 47.79 -11.97 6.31
N TYR A 501 46.77 -11.57 5.54
CA TYR A 501 45.95 -10.39 5.85
C TYR A 501 45.23 -10.51 7.20
N LEU A 502 44.99 -11.74 7.70
CA LEU A 502 44.50 -11.95 9.06
C LEU A 502 45.41 -11.34 10.13
N ARG A 503 46.68 -11.03 9.84
CA ARG A 503 47.58 -10.30 10.75
C ARG A 503 47.28 -8.81 10.80
N ASP A 504 46.89 -8.24 9.67
CA ASP A 504 46.74 -6.80 9.45
C ASP A 504 45.28 -6.34 9.62
N MET A 505 44.33 -7.27 9.61
CA MET A 505 42.91 -6.95 9.77
C MET A 505 42.64 -6.29 11.13
N TYR A 506 42.09 -5.07 11.10
CA TYR A 506 41.77 -4.30 12.31
C TYR A 506 40.56 -4.87 13.07
N GLY A 507 40.71 -4.93 14.40
CA GLY A 507 39.62 -5.24 15.33
C GLY A 507 39.33 -6.73 15.53
N ILE A 508 40.33 -7.61 15.37
CA ILE A 508 40.22 -9.02 15.77
C ILE A 508 40.78 -9.17 17.19
N GLU A 509 39.93 -9.46 18.17
CA GLU A 509 40.33 -9.78 19.55
C GLU A 509 39.81 -11.17 19.98
N ARG A 510 38.60 -11.53 19.54
CA ARG A 510 37.88 -12.78 19.83
C ARG A 510 37.37 -13.38 18.52
N ALA A 511 38.02 -14.44 18.05
CA ALA A 511 37.67 -15.09 16.78
C ALA A 511 37.00 -16.47 16.98
N VAL A 512 35.92 -16.75 16.26
CA VAL A 512 35.45 -18.13 16.06
C VAL A 512 35.86 -18.60 14.67
N ILE A 513 36.55 -19.72 14.60
CA ILE A 513 36.91 -20.38 13.35
C ILE A 513 35.85 -21.46 13.06
N VAL A 514 35.14 -21.35 11.94
CA VAL A 514 34.11 -22.29 11.50
C VAL A 514 34.64 -23.10 10.32
N CYS A 515 34.68 -24.42 10.47
CA CYS A 515 35.24 -25.34 9.48
C CYS A 515 34.59 -26.73 9.60
N ASP A 516 34.86 -27.59 8.61
CA ASP A 516 34.58 -29.01 8.73
C ASP A 516 35.76 -29.76 9.38
N LYS A 517 35.50 -30.99 9.85
CA LYS A 517 36.49 -31.81 10.54
C LYS A 517 37.70 -32.17 9.68
N VAL A 518 37.52 -32.23 8.35
CA VAL A 518 38.60 -32.58 7.41
C VAL A 518 39.59 -31.42 7.31
N MET A 519 39.12 -30.16 7.27
CA MET A 519 40.00 -28.98 7.22
C MET A 519 40.89 -28.86 8.46
N GLU A 520 40.37 -29.23 9.64
CA GLU A 520 41.17 -29.33 10.86
C GLU A 520 42.24 -30.43 10.74
N GLN A 521 41.86 -31.64 10.33
CA GLN A 521 42.77 -32.78 10.17
C GLN A 521 43.87 -32.55 9.13
N LEU A 522 43.59 -31.76 8.08
CA LEU A 522 44.55 -31.38 7.04
C LEU A 522 45.49 -30.24 7.45
N GLY A 523 45.35 -29.69 8.67
CA GLY A 523 46.18 -28.59 9.18
C GLY A 523 45.94 -27.25 8.50
N VAL A 524 44.80 -27.08 7.81
CA VAL A 524 44.43 -25.79 7.19
C VAL A 524 44.06 -24.76 8.26
N VAL A 525 43.35 -25.22 9.30
CA VAL A 525 42.99 -24.40 10.47
C VAL A 525 44.23 -23.93 11.22
N ASP A 526 45.29 -24.74 11.31
CA ASP A 526 46.55 -24.34 11.94
C ASP A 526 47.19 -23.13 11.24
N LYS A 527 47.12 -23.06 9.91
CA LYS A 527 47.64 -21.91 9.15
C LYS A 527 46.91 -20.61 9.50
N VAL A 528 45.60 -20.68 9.76
CA VAL A 528 44.77 -19.55 10.22
C VAL A 528 45.20 -19.14 11.63
N ILE A 529 45.32 -20.12 12.54
CA ILE A 529 45.75 -19.91 13.92
C ILE A 529 47.15 -19.26 13.96
N ASP A 530 48.08 -19.70 13.11
CA ASP A 530 49.41 -19.13 13.02
C ASP A 530 49.37 -17.65 12.61
N GLN A 531 48.45 -17.26 11.72
CA GLN A 531 48.27 -15.85 11.39
C GLN A 531 47.70 -15.05 12.57
N LEU A 532 46.72 -15.61 13.30
CA LEU A 532 46.14 -14.96 14.47
C LEU A 532 47.16 -14.81 15.61
N ARG A 533 48.03 -15.82 15.82
CA ARG A 533 49.11 -15.79 16.81
C ARG A 533 50.24 -14.84 16.45
N ALA A 534 50.46 -14.59 15.16
CA ALA A 534 51.48 -13.65 14.67
C ALA A 534 51.06 -12.17 14.78
N ARG A 535 49.85 -11.88 15.28
CA ARG A 535 49.36 -10.52 15.49
C ARG A 535 50.06 -9.84 16.66
N SER A 536 50.09 -8.50 16.63
CA SER A 536 50.63 -7.70 17.73
C SER A 536 49.77 -7.75 19.00
N ASN A 537 48.46 -8.01 18.87
CA ASN A 537 47.53 -8.20 19.97
C ASN A 537 47.26 -9.69 20.22
N ARG A 538 46.96 -10.06 21.48
CA ARG A 538 46.62 -11.44 21.84
C ARG A 538 45.17 -11.75 21.44
N VAL A 539 45.00 -12.54 20.38
CA VAL A 539 43.68 -13.03 19.95
C VAL A 539 43.29 -14.29 20.72
N THR A 540 42.09 -14.29 21.30
CA THR A 540 41.47 -15.50 21.85
C THR A 540 40.60 -16.12 20.76
N PHE A 541 40.59 -17.44 20.62
CA PHE A 541 39.75 -18.08 19.61
C PHE A 541 39.11 -19.40 20.07
N ARG A 542 38.00 -19.74 19.43
CA ARG A 542 37.31 -21.04 19.51
C ARG A 542 37.19 -21.63 18.11
N ILE A 543 37.09 -22.95 18.04
CA ILE A 543 36.93 -23.69 16.78
C ILE A 543 35.57 -24.39 16.82
N VAL A 544 34.83 -24.24 15.73
CA VAL A 544 33.63 -25.01 15.38
C VAL A 544 34.03 -25.88 14.20
N ASP A 545 34.31 -27.15 14.46
CA ASP A 545 34.84 -28.15 13.52
C ASP A 545 33.84 -29.26 13.18
N TYR A 546 32.62 -29.16 13.73
CA TYR A 546 31.56 -30.15 13.58
C TYR A 546 30.58 -29.80 12.45
N VAL A 547 30.96 -28.91 11.52
CA VAL A 547 30.12 -28.60 10.35
C VAL A 547 30.15 -29.77 9.37
N GLU A 548 29.00 -30.40 9.18
CA GLU A 548 28.77 -31.45 8.20
C GLU A 548 28.63 -30.91 6.77
N PRO A 549 28.91 -31.73 5.73
CA PRO A 549 28.47 -31.42 4.37
C PRO A 549 26.96 -31.18 4.35
N GLU A 550 26.50 -30.12 3.66
CA GLU A 550 25.08 -29.71 3.64
C GLU A 550 24.54 -29.37 5.05
N PRO A 551 25.07 -28.31 5.67
CA PRO A 551 24.91 -28.05 7.11
C PRO A 551 23.46 -27.89 7.52
N SER A 552 23.14 -28.38 8.72
CA SER A 552 21.77 -28.41 9.25
C SER A 552 21.39 -27.20 10.07
N VAL A 553 20.07 -27.01 10.24
CA VAL A 553 19.49 -26.02 11.17
C VAL A 553 20.05 -26.22 12.58
N GLU A 554 20.14 -27.47 13.04
CA GLU A 554 20.66 -27.79 14.37
C GLU A 554 22.12 -27.36 14.55
N THR A 555 22.95 -27.55 13.52
CA THR A 555 24.37 -27.15 13.54
C THR A 555 24.53 -25.64 13.65
N VAL A 556 23.76 -24.86 12.87
CA VAL A 556 23.85 -23.39 12.91
C VAL A 556 23.26 -22.79 14.18
N GLU A 557 22.18 -23.36 14.72
CA GLU A 557 21.61 -22.95 16.00
C GLU A 557 22.59 -23.20 17.15
N ARG A 558 23.22 -24.38 17.18
CA ARG A 558 24.24 -24.72 18.18
C ARG A 558 25.45 -23.80 18.10
N GLY A 559 25.94 -23.51 16.88
CA GLY A 559 27.06 -22.58 16.67
C GLY A 559 26.72 -21.16 17.14
N ALA A 560 25.53 -20.66 16.79
CA ALA A 560 25.06 -19.34 17.20
C ALA A 560 24.87 -19.24 18.73
N ALA A 561 24.35 -20.28 19.37
CA ALA A 561 24.22 -20.34 20.83
C ALA A 561 25.58 -20.27 21.52
N MET A 562 26.58 -21.03 21.05
CA MET A 562 27.95 -20.95 21.59
C MET A 562 28.54 -19.54 21.39
N MET A 563 28.34 -18.92 20.22
CA MET A 563 28.80 -17.56 19.98
C MET A 563 28.12 -16.54 20.90
N ARG A 564 26.83 -16.71 21.21
CA ARG A 564 26.07 -15.76 22.02
C ARG A 564 26.26 -15.95 23.53
N ASP A 565 26.22 -17.18 23.99
CA ASP A 565 26.09 -17.50 25.41
C ASP A 565 27.45 -17.81 26.07
N GLU A 566 28.47 -18.18 25.28
CA GLU A 566 29.77 -18.62 25.80
C GLU A 566 30.97 -17.77 25.36
N PHE A 567 30.99 -17.28 24.10
CA PHE A 567 32.23 -16.74 23.52
C PHE A 567 32.16 -15.31 22.98
N GLU A 568 31.02 -14.77 22.58
CA GLU A 568 30.86 -13.38 22.10
C GLU A 568 32.00 -12.91 21.15
N PRO A 569 32.15 -13.51 19.95
CA PRO A 569 33.22 -13.12 19.02
C PRO A 569 32.99 -11.77 18.37
N ASP A 570 34.08 -11.05 18.08
CA ASP A 570 34.07 -9.88 17.18
C ASP A 570 34.35 -10.27 15.71
N THR A 571 34.84 -11.49 15.49
CA THR A 571 35.19 -11.99 14.16
C THR A 571 34.82 -13.46 14.03
N ILE A 572 34.10 -13.80 12.96
CA ILE A 572 33.82 -15.18 12.55
C ILE A 572 34.66 -15.45 11.30
N ILE A 573 35.50 -16.47 11.33
CA ILE A 573 36.39 -16.87 10.23
C ILE A 573 35.91 -18.21 9.71
N ALA A 574 35.24 -18.22 8.57
CA ALA A 574 34.79 -19.43 7.89
C ALA A 574 35.89 -19.93 6.94
N VAL A 575 36.29 -21.19 7.09
CA VAL A 575 37.40 -21.81 6.35
C VAL A 575 36.94 -23.16 5.81
N GLY A 576 36.90 -23.31 4.49
CA GLY A 576 36.43 -24.55 3.87
C GLY A 576 35.81 -24.34 2.50
N GLY A 577 34.95 -25.28 2.09
CA GLY A 577 34.05 -25.12 0.95
C GLY A 577 32.77 -24.36 1.29
N GLY A 578 31.71 -24.54 0.48
CA GLY A 578 30.42 -23.88 0.69
C GLY A 578 29.80 -24.18 2.06
N SER A 579 29.83 -25.44 2.50
CA SER A 579 29.18 -25.87 3.75
C SER A 579 29.64 -25.09 5.00
N PRO A 580 30.94 -24.97 5.34
CA PRO A 580 31.37 -24.12 6.47
C PRO A 580 31.02 -22.63 6.31
N MET A 581 31.04 -22.10 5.09
CA MET A 581 30.75 -20.68 4.84
C MET A 581 29.26 -20.36 4.97
N ASP A 582 28.40 -21.22 4.44
CA ASP A 582 26.95 -21.08 4.52
C ASP A 582 26.48 -21.25 5.97
N ALA A 583 27.04 -22.23 6.69
CA ALA A 583 26.81 -22.39 8.12
C ALA A 583 27.23 -21.13 8.90
N ALA A 584 28.41 -20.58 8.61
CA ALA A 584 28.91 -19.38 9.28
C ALA A 584 28.05 -18.13 9.01
N LYS A 585 27.48 -17.97 7.80
CA LYS A 585 26.55 -16.87 7.49
C LYS A 585 25.29 -16.92 8.36
N ILE A 586 24.73 -18.10 8.55
CA ILE A 586 23.52 -18.26 9.38
C ILE A 586 23.85 -18.20 10.87
N MET A 587 24.99 -18.75 11.32
CA MET A 587 25.48 -18.53 12.68
C MET A 587 25.68 -17.04 12.97
N TRP A 588 26.23 -16.28 12.01
CA TRP A 588 26.44 -14.84 12.12
C TRP A 588 25.11 -14.08 12.23
N LEU A 589 24.14 -14.40 11.38
CA LEU A 589 22.78 -13.84 11.43
C LEU A 589 22.14 -14.05 12.81
N LEU A 590 22.09 -15.30 13.27
CA LEU A 590 21.46 -15.66 14.53
C LEU A 590 22.21 -15.12 15.75
N TYR A 591 23.53 -14.91 15.64
CA TYR A 591 24.33 -14.27 16.69
C TYR A 591 24.04 -12.76 16.80
N GLU A 592 23.94 -12.07 15.67
CA GLU A 592 23.63 -10.63 15.62
C GLU A 592 22.20 -10.35 16.09
N HIS A 593 21.23 -11.14 15.60
CA HIS A 593 19.79 -10.93 15.77
C HIS A 593 19.11 -12.22 16.29
N PRO A 594 19.19 -12.51 17.61
CA PRO A 594 18.66 -13.74 18.21
C PRO A 594 17.13 -13.85 18.19
N GLU A 595 16.42 -12.75 17.93
CA GLU A 595 14.97 -12.71 17.80
C GLU A 595 14.47 -13.32 16.47
N ILE A 596 15.35 -13.50 15.48
CA ILE A 596 14.99 -14.05 14.18
C ILE A 596 14.95 -15.57 14.28
N SER A 597 13.83 -16.16 13.86
CA SER A 597 13.73 -17.61 13.71
C SER A 597 14.18 -18.04 12.31
N PHE A 598 14.71 -19.25 12.20
CA PHE A 598 15.08 -19.78 10.89
C PHE A 598 13.87 -19.93 9.95
N SER A 599 12.64 -20.07 10.47
CA SER A 599 11.41 -20.06 9.65
C SER A 599 11.16 -18.73 8.95
N ASP A 600 11.57 -17.60 9.52
CA ASP A 600 11.30 -16.27 8.98
C ASP A 600 12.12 -15.97 7.70
N VAL A 601 13.21 -16.71 7.48
CA VAL A 601 14.18 -16.43 6.41
C VAL A 601 14.08 -17.37 5.20
N ARG A 602 13.17 -18.37 5.24
CA ARG A 602 12.97 -19.40 4.19
C ARG A 602 12.10 -18.95 3.00
N GLU A 603 11.58 -17.72 3.00
CA GLU A 603 10.60 -17.26 2.00
C GLU A 603 11.17 -17.11 0.59
N LYS A 604 10.41 -17.57 -0.42
CA LYS A 604 10.69 -17.35 -1.84
C LYS A 604 10.37 -15.92 -2.25
N PHE A 605 11.16 -15.35 -3.14
CA PHE A 605 10.90 -14.00 -3.64
C PHE A 605 11.23 -13.85 -5.13
N PHE A 606 10.53 -12.91 -5.76
CA PHE A 606 10.79 -12.47 -7.13
C PHE A 606 11.76 -11.28 -7.19
N ASP A 607 11.75 -10.45 -6.14
CA ASP A 607 12.67 -9.32 -5.98
C ASP A 607 13.20 -9.36 -4.56
N ILE A 608 14.51 -9.56 -4.40
CA ILE A 608 15.20 -9.64 -3.09
C ILE A 608 14.95 -8.42 -2.20
N ARG A 609 14.48 -7.29 -2.78
CA ARG A 609 14.15 -6.06 -2.05
C ARG A 609 12.71 -5.98 -1.56
N LYS A 610 11.81 -6.82 -2.09
CA LYS A 610 10.37 -6.83 -1.78
C LYS A 610 9.94 -8.06 -0.98
N ARG A 611 10.86 -8.63 -0.19
CA ARG A 611 10.58 -9.75 0.72
C ARG A 611 9.52 -9.36 1.75
N ALA A 612 8.70 -10.32 2.16
CA ALA A 612 7.76 -10.10 3.25
C ALA A 612 8.51 -9.97 4.58
N PHE A 613 9.56 -10.77 4.79
CA PHE A 613 10.52 -10.60 5.87
C PHE A 613 11.83 -9.92 5.45
N LYS A 614 12.28 -8.89 6.20
CA LYS A 614 13.54 -8.16 5.94
C LYS A 614 14.59 -8.53 6.97
N ILE A 615 15.75 -9.01 6.52
CA ILE A 615 16.89 -9.25 7.39
C ILE A 615 17.54 -7.90 7.76
N PRO A 616 17.73 -7.59 9.06
CA PRO A 616 18.40 -6.37 9.47
C PRO A 616 19.88 -6.36 9.06
N PRO A 617 20.53 -5.19 8.99
CA PRO A 617 21.96 -5.12 8.72
C PRO A 617 22.79 -5.96 9.71
N LEU A 618 23.76 -6.71 9.19
CA LEU A 618 24.75 -7.46 9.98
C LEU A 618 26.07 -6.69 10.11
N GLY A 619 26.96 -7.14 11.00
CA GLY A 619 28.30 -6.56 11.16
C GLY A 619 28.47 -5.63 12.35
N LYS A 620 27.50 -5.59 13.27
CA LYS A 620 27.56 -4.74 14.48
C LYS A 620 28.31 -5.43 15.61
N LYS A 621 28.03 -6.72 15.86
CA LYS A 621 28.71 -7.53 16.87
C LYS A 621 29.95 -8.22 16.29
N ALA A 622 29.84 -8.82 15.12
CA ALA A 622 30.95 -9.57 14.50
C ALA A 622 31.12 -9.29 13.02
N LYS A 623 32.35 -9.38 12.51
CA LYS A 623 32.63 -9.44 11.06
C LYS A 623 32.74 -10.87 10.59
N LEU A 624 32.21 -11.17 9.40
CA LEU A 624 32.39 -12.46 8.74
C LEU A 624 33.54 -12.40 7.73
N VAL A 625 34.54 -13.26 7.92
CA VAL A 625 35.67 -13.48 7.01
C VAL A 625 35.54 -14.87 6.39
N CYS A 626 35.49 -14.95 5.07
CA CYS A 626 35.41 -16.22 4.35
C CYS A 626 36.71 -16.53 3.62
N ILE A 627 37.21 -17.76 3.78
CA ILE A 627 38.46 -18.27 3.21
C ILE A 627 38.17 -19.59 2.48
N PRO A 628 37.94 -19.57 1.15
CA PRO A 628 37.63 -20.78 0.41
C PRO A 628 38.85 -21.71 0.32
N THR A 629 38.62 -23.01 0.50
CA THR A 629 39.61 -24.07 0.26
C THR A 629 39.25 -24.93 -0.96
N SER A 630 38.12 -24.61 -1.62
CA SER A 630 37.69 -25.22 -2.86
C SER A 630 37.46 -24.19 -3.96
N SER A 631 37.84 -24.54 -5.19
CA SER A 631 37.68 -23.68 -6.37
C SER A 631 36.36 -23.97 -7.09
N GLY A 632 35.22 -23.77 -6.41
CA GLY A 632 33.90 -24.06 -6.97
C GLY A 632 32.73 -23.26 -6.39
N THR A 633 32.74 -23.04 -5.08
CA THR A 633 31.55 -22.57 -4.34
C THR A 633 31.17 -21.10 -4.57
N GLY A 634 32.13 -20.17 -4.58
CA GLY A 634 31.83 -18.74 -4.59
C GLY A 634 31.15 -18.19 -3.32
N SER A 635 30.83 -19.05 -2.32
CA SER A 635 30.18 -18.63 -1.06
C SER A 635 30.96 -17.57 -0.29
N GLU A 636 32.26 -17.40 -0.55
CA GLU A 636 33.08 -16.36 0.05
C GLU A 636 32.70 -14.94 -0.39
N VAL A 637 31.98 -14.78 -1.51
CA VAL A 637 31.61 -13.48 -2.08
C VAL A 637 30.11 -13.29 -2.28
N THR A 638 29.29 -14.29 -1.97
CA THR A 638 27.86 -14.26 -2.30
C THR A 638 26.95 -14.02 -1.09
N PRO A 639 25.73 -13.51 -1.29
CA PRO A 639 24.71 -13.36 -0.26
C PRO A 639 23.89 -14.64 0.01
N PHE A 640 24.30 -15.79 -0.52
CA PHE A 640 23.56 -17.06 -0.40
C PHE A 640 24.09 -17.92 0.74
N ALA A 641 23.20 -18.66 1.40
CA ALA A 641 23.54 -19.73 2.32
C ALA A 641 22.53 -20.88 2.16
N VAL A 642 23.01 -22.11 1.93
CA VAL A 642 22.16 -23.29 1.82
C VAL A 642 22.19 -24.07 3.13
N ILE A 643 21.03 -24.19 3.79
CA ILE A 643 20.89 -24.95 5.05
C ILE A 643 19.86 -26.06 4.88
N THR A 644 20.20 -27.26 5.33
CA THR A 644 19.33 -28.43 5.33
C THR A 644 18.43 -28.44 6.57
N ASP A 645 17.14 -28.63 6.37
CA ASP A 645 16.21 -28.96 7.44
C ASP A 645 15.99 -30.48 7.46
N HIS A 646 16.64 -31.16 8.40
CA HIS A 646 16.51 -32.61 8.55
C HIS A 646 15.09 -33.06 8.91
N LYS A 647 14.25 -32.19 9.50
CA LYS A 647 12.87 -32.54 9.86
C LYS A 647 11.98 -32.62 8.63
N THR A 648 12.21 -31.77 7.64
CA THR A 648 11.40 -31.72 6.41
C THR A 648 12.09 -32.39 5.21
N GLY A 649 13.41 -32.63 5.29
CA GLY A 649 14.22 -33.13 4.18
C GLY A 649 14.37 -32.12 3.04
N TYR A 650 14.20 -30.82 3.31
CA TYR A 650 14.39 -29.73 2.35
C TYR A 650 15.74 -29.04 2.56
N LYS A 651 16.33 -28.58 1.47
CA LYS A 651 17.46 -27.63 1.49
C LYS A 651 16.90 -26.24 1.18
N TYR A 652 17.06 -25.31 2.11
CA TYR A 652 16.58 -23.95 1.96
C TYR A 652 17.73 -23.03 1.53
N PRO A 653 17.72 -22.52 0.28
CA PRO A 653 18.63 -21.46 -0.13
C PRO A 653 18.18 -20.12 0.47
N ILE A 654 18.82 -19.71 1.55
CA ILE A 654 18.59 -18.41 2.18
C ILE A 654 19.40 -17.37 1.41
N THR A 655 18.73 -16.31 0.98
CA THR A 655 19.35 -15.28 0.16
C THR A 655 18.99 -13.90 0.69
N ASP A 656 19.99 -13.14 1.13
CA ASP A 656 19.83 -11.73 1.45
C ASP A 656 21.17 -11.01 1.33
N TYR A 657 21.17 -9.81 0.74
CA TYR A 657 22.39 -9.02 0.65
C TYR A 657 23.04 -8.70 2.01
N ALA A 658 22.28 -8.74 3.10
CA ALA A 658 22.83 -8.64 4.46
C ALA A 658 23.80 -9.79 4.80
N LEU A 659 23.66 -10.96 4.18
CA LEU A 659 24.52 -12.14 4.37
C LEU A 659 25.83 -12.07 3.57
N THR A 660 26.06 -11.01 2.80
CA THR A 660 27.32 -10.83 2.07
C THR A 660 28.49 -10.76 3.07
N PRO A 661 29.54 -11.59 2.94
CA PRO A 661 30.67 -11.56 3.86
C PRO A 661 31.34 -10.19 3.96
N SER A 662 31.91 -9.88 5.13
CA SER A 662 32.62 -8.61 5.34
C SER A 662 33.95 -8.59 4.58
N VAL A 663 34.65 -9.73 4.56
CA VAL A 663 35.94 -9.93 3.90
C VAL A 663 35.99 -11.31 3.23
N ALA A 664 36.52 -11.37 2.02
CA ALA A 664 36.92 -12.61 1.35
C ALA A 664 38.46 -12.68 1.25
N ILE A 665 39.04 -13.84 1.56
CA ILE A 665 40.50 -14.09 1.39
C ILE A 665 40.69 -15.32 0.50
N VAL A 666 40.97 -15.06 -0.77
CA VAL A 666 41.07 -16.04 -1.87
C VAL A 666 42.53 -16.46 -2.03
N ASP A 667 42.97 -17.41 -1.20
CA ASP A 667 44.35 -17.89 -1.19
C ASP A 667 44.48 -19.23 -1.95
N PRO A 668 45.01 -19.22 -3.18
CA PRO A 668 45.08 -20.42 -4.03
C PRO A 668 45.96 -21.52 -3.44
N VAL A 669 46.84 -21.22 -2.48
CA VAL A 669 47.67 -22.22 -1.80
C VAL A 669 46.82 -23.20 -0.99
N LEU A 670 45.68 -22.74 -0.46
CA LEU A 670 44.79 -23.56 0.37
C LEU A 670 43.96 -24.56 -0.44
N ALA A 671 43.80 -24.33 -1.74
CA ALA A 671 43.08 -25.22 -2.66
C ALA A 671 43.97 -26.29 -3.32
N ARG A 672 45.30 -26.25 -3.14
CA ARG A 672 46.23 -27.15 -3.87
C ARG A 672 46.13 -28.61 -3.48
N THR A 673 45.66 -28.90 -2.26
CA THR A 673 45.54 -30.25 -1.69
C THR A 673 44.21 -30.93 -2.02
N GLN A 674 43.35 -30.29 -2.81
CA GLN A 674 42.06 -30.87 -3.20
C GLN A 674 42.27 -32.22 -3.94
N PRO A 675 41.57 -33.30 -3.55
CA PRO A 675 41.57 -34.54 -4.32
C PRO A 675 41.06 -34.29 -5.74
N ARG A 676 41.59 -35.04 -6.72
CA ARG A 676 41.18 -34.97 -8.14
C ARG A 676 39.66 -34.90 -8.31
N ARG A 677 38.92 -35.79 -7.63
CA ARG A 677 37.46 -35.89 -7.72
C ARG A 677 36.78 -34.56 -7.34
N LEU A 678 37.19 -34.00 -6.20
CA LEU A 678 36.66 -32.73 -5.68
C LEU A 678 37.03 -31.56 -6.59
N ALA A 679 38.26 -31.51 -7.11
CA ALA A 679 38.70 -30.46 -8.02
C ALA A 679 37.92 -30.47 -9.35
N SER A 680 37.62 -31.65 -9.90
CA SER A 680 36.76 -31.81 -11.07
C SER A 680 35.32 -31.35 -10.80
N ASP A 681 34.71 -31.83 -9.72
CA ASP A 681 33.32 -31.47 -9.37
C ASP A 681 33.21 -29.96 -9.11
N ALA A 682 34.13 -29.38 -8.32
CA ALA A 682 34.15 -27.94 -7.99
C ALA A 682 34.39 -27.06 -9.22
N GLY A 683 35.27 -27.47 -10.14
CA GLY A 683 35.54 -26.71 -11.35
C GLY A 683 34.35 -26.66 -12.31
N PHE A 684 33.60 -27.76 -12.42
CA PHE A 684 32.36 -27.79 -13.20
C PHE A 684 31.26 -26.94 -12.55
N ASP A 685 31.18 -26.95 -11.22
CA ASP A 685 30.29 -26.09 -10.45
C ASP A 685 30.49 -24.60 -10.80
N ALA A 686 31.75 -24.14 -10.73
CA ALA A 686 32.11 -22.78 -11.12
C ALA A 686 31.84 -22.47 -12.60
N LEU A 687 31.96 -23.45 -13.50
CA LEU A 687 31.62 -23.28 -14.91
C LEU A 687 30.12 -23.06 -15.09
N THR A 688 29.30 -23.87 -14.41
CA THR A 688 27.84 -23.71 -14.38
C THR A 688 27.45 -22.36 -13.79
N HIS A 689 28.06 -21.94 -12.66
CA HIS A 689 27.85 -20.61 -12.08
C HIS A 689 28.06 -19.51 -13.12
N SER A 690 29.15 -19.59 -13.87
CA SER A 690 29.50 -18.59 -14.89
C SER A 690 28.49 -18.58 -16.04
N MET A 691 28.12 -19.74 -16.58
CA MET A 691 27.19 -19.83 -17.71
C MET A 691 25.77 -19.41 -17.33
N GLU A 692 25.24 -19.87 -16.20
CA GLU A 692 23.88 -19.53 -15.76
C GLU A 692 23.75 -18.06 -15.37
N SER A 693 24.76 -17.51 -14.68
CA SER A 693 24.78 -16.07 -14.39
C SER A 693 24.76 -15.23 -15.66
N TYR A 694 25.43 -15.69 -16.71
CA TYR A 694 25.45 -14.99 -17.99
C TYR A 694 24.07 -15.01 -18.66
N VAL A 695 23.39 -16.15 -18.69
CA VAL A 695 22.09 -16.25 -19.38
C VAL A 695 20.89 -15.86 -18.51
N SER A 696 21.11 -15.58 -17.22
CA SER A 696 20.05 -15.22 -16.27
C SER A 696 19.25 -13.99 -16.70
N VAL A 697 17.97 -13.94 -16.30
CA VAL A 697 17.11 -12.76 -16.46
C VAL A 697 17.60 -11.56 -15.63
N TYR A 698 18.43 -11.82 -14.62
CA TYR A 698 19.06 -10.81 -13.77
C TYR A 698 20.45 -10.38 -14.25
N ALA A 699 20.96 -10.97 -15.34
CA ALA A 699 22.24 -10.61 -15.94
C ALA A 699 22.31 -9.10 -16.27
N ASN A 700 23.49 -8.53 -16.11
CA ASN A 700 23.78 -7.12 -16.34
C ASN A 700 25.27 -6.94 -16.66
N ASP A 701 25.63 -5.77 -17.18
CA ASP A 701 26.99 -5.48 -17.65
C ASP A 701 28.10 -5.78 -16.61
N PHE A 702 27.81 -5.62 -15.31
CA PHE A 702 28.77 -5.95 -14.25
C PHE A 702 28.96 -7.46 -14.09
N THR A 703 27.85 -8.22 -14.09
CA THR A 703 27.90 -9.69 -13.96
C THR A 703 28.42 -10.33 -15.24
N ASP A 704 28.15 -9.75 -16.41
CA ASP A 704 28.52 -10.28 -17.72
C ASP A 704 30.03 -10.33 -17.91
N GLY A 705 30.73 -9.23 -17.55
CA GLY A 705 32.18 -9.18 -17.60
C GLY A 705 32.84 -10.24 -16.71
N MET A 706 32.29 -10.46 -15.51
CA MET A 706 32.80 -11.46 -14.57
C MET A 706 32.51 -12.89 -15.03
N ALA A 707 31.28 -13.16 -15.47
CA ALA A 707 30.82 -14.46 -15.93
C ALA A 707 31.59 -14.95 -17.17
N LEU A 708 31.75 -14.10 -18.20
CA LEU A 708 32.49 -14.46 -19.41
C LEU A 708 33.97 -14.72 -19.12
N HIS A 709 34.60 -13.89 -18.29
CA HIS A 709 36.01 -14.07 -17.94
C HIS A 709 36.24 -15.30 -17.06
N ALA A 710 35.36 -15.53 -16.08
CA ALA A 710 35.39 -16.72 -15.23
C ALA A 710 35.24 -17.99 -16.07
N ALA A 711 34.23 -18.06 -16.95
CA ALA A 711 34.01 -19.19 -17.84
C ALA A 711 35.26 -19.49 -18.69
N LYS A 712 35.90 -18.45 -19.24
CA LYS A 712 37.13 -18.59 -20.04
C LYS A 712 38.31 -19.13 -19.23
N LEU A 713 38.56 -18.56 -18.05
CA LEU A 713 39.63 -19.03 -17.17
C LEU A 713 39.41 -20.49 -16.75
N ILE A 714 38.17 -20.85 -16.40
CA ILE A 714 37.82 -22.22 -16.02
C ILE A 714 38.05 -23.17 -17.19
N TRP A 715 37.53 -22.84 -18.37
CA TRP A 715 37.65 -23.66 -19.56
C TRP A 715 39.12 -23.95 -19.92
N ASP A 716 39.98 -22.93 -19.85
CA ASP A 716 41.40 -23.04 -20.21
C ASP A 716 42.24 -23.80 -19.17
N ASN A 717 41.83 -23.81 -17.89
CA ASN A 717 42.70 -24.25 -16.80
C ASN A 717 42.18 -25.47 -16.02
N LEU A 718 40.89 -25.81 -16.09
CA LEU A 718 40.32 -26.88 -15.27
C LEU A 718 41.00 -28.22 -15.53
N ALA A 719 41.04 -28.69 -16.78
CA ALA A 719 41.68 -29.96 -17.12
C ALA A 719 43.15 -30.04 -16.66
N GLU A 720 43.93 -28.98 -16.88
CA GLU A 720 45.34 -28.89 -16.47
C GLU A 720 45.47 -28.90 -14.94
N SER A 721 44.60 -28.18 -14.21
CA SER A 721 44.63 -28.11 -12.75
C SER A 721 44.39 -29.47 -12.08
N VAL A 722 43.69 -30.39 -12.76
CA VAL A 722 43.31 -31.70 -12.24
C VAL A 722 44.21 -32.82 -12.77
N ASN A 723 44.51 -32.83 -14.08
CA ASN A 723 45.19 -33.95 -14.76
C ASN A 723 46.72 -33.88 -14.66
N SER A 724 47.31 -32.70 -14.54
CA SER A 724 48.76 -32.55 -14.66
C SER A 724 49.51 -33.02 -13.42
N GLU A 725 50.78 -33.38 -13.62
CA GLU A 725 51.70 -33.73 -12.54
C GLU A 725 51.99 -32.51 -11.64
N PRO A 726 52.31 -32.70 -10.35
CA PRO A 726 52.70 -31.62 -9.46
C PRO A 726 53.88 -30.81 -10.03
N GLY A 727 53.69 -29.50 -10.19
CA GLY A 727 54.69 -28.61 -10.77
C GLY A 727 54.15 -27.20 -11.05
N PRO A 728 54.97 -26.33 -11.67
CA PRO A 728 54.60 -24.94 -11.97
C PRO A 728 53.34 -24.81 -12.82
N THR A 729 53.16 -25.67 -13.83
CA THR A 729 51.99 -25.66 -14.72
C THR A 729 50.70 -25.96 -13.96
N LYS A 730 50.66 -27.05 -13.19
CA LYS A 730 49.52 -27.39 -12.33
C LYS A 730 49.22 -26.28 -11.32
N THR A 731 50.26 -25.72 -10.72
CA THR A 731 50.14 -24.65 -9.73
C THR A 731 49.51 -23.39 -10.33
N ALA A 732 49.96 -22.98 -11.51
CA ALA A 732 49.41 -21.83 -12.22
C ALA A 732 47.94 -22.07 -12.63
N ALA A 733 47.61 -23.27 -13.11
CA ALA A 733 46.24 -23.63 -13.47
C ALA A 733 45.30 -23.64 -12.25
N GLN A 734 45.75 -24.19 -11.10
CA GLN A 734 45.00 -24.18 -9.84
C GLN A 734 44.74 -22.75 -9.33
N GLU A 735 45.70 -21.84 -9.47
CA GLU A 735 45.53 -20.44 -9.12
C GLU A 735 44.49 -19.74 -10.00
N LYS A 736 44.53 -19.98 -11.32
CA LYS A 736 43.51 -19.45 -12.24
C LYS A 736 42.12 -20.00 -11.93
N MET A 737 42.00 -21.29 -11.63
CA MET A 737 40.75 -21.90 -11.21
C MET A 737 40.18 -21.26 -9.94
N HIS A 738 41.03 -21.00 -8.94
CA HIS A 738 40.59 -20.42 -7.68
C HIS A 738 40.04 -19.00 -7.86
N ASN A 739 40.77 -18.16 -8.60
CA ASN A 739 40.32 -16.81 -8.92
C ASN A 739 39.04 -16.81 -9.77
N ALA A 740 38.95 -17.72 -10.74
CA ALA A 740 37.79 -17.81 -11.62
C ALA A 740 36.52 -18.26 -10.88
N ALA A 741 36.64 -19.18 -9.92
CA ALA A 741 35.52 -19.59 -9.08
C ALA A 741 34.98 -18.41 -8.24
N THR A 742 35.86 -17.58 -7.67
CA THR A 742 35.44 -16.37 -6.97
C THR A 742 34.77 -15.37 -7.92
N MET A 743 35.29 -15.17 -9.13
CA MET A 743 34.66 -14.28 -10.12
C MET A 743 33.28 -14.78 -10.55
N ALA A 744 33.11 -16.09 -10.74
CA ALA A 744 31.81 -16.70 -10.96
C ALA A 744 30.87 -16.44 -9.77
N GLY A 745 31.39 -16.58 -8.54
CA GLY A 745 30.73 -16.19 -7.29
C GLY A 745 30.21 -14.75 -7.28
N MET A 746 31.05 -13.79 -7.64
CA MET A 746 30.67 -12.38 -7.72
C MET A 746 29.59 -12.13 -8.77
N ALA A 747 29.62 -12.85 -9.91
CA ALA A 747 28.59 -12.77 -10.93
C ALA A 747 27.24 -13.29 -10.43
N PHE A 748 27.19 -14.54 -9.94
CA PHE A 748 25.93 -15.15 -9.51
C PHE A 748 25.40 -14.54 -8.22
N GLY A 749 26.27 -13.93 -7.39
CA GLY A 749 25.90 -13.13 -6.23
C GLY A 749 24.85 -12.04 -6.53
N SER A 750 24.80 -11.57 -7.79
CA SER A 750 23.84 -10.56 -8.24
C SER A 750 22.94 -11.02 -9.41
N ALA A 751 23.43 -11.92 -10.27
CA ALA A 751 22.65 -12.47 -11.38
C ALA A 751 21.86 -13.75 -11.01
N PHE A 752 22.10 -14.34 -9.84
CA PHE A 752 21.55 -15.63 -9.43
C PHE A 752 21.90 -16.76 -10.44
N LEU A 753 21.38 -17.96 -10.18
CA LEU A 753 21.62 -19.18 -10.94
C LEU A 753 20.31 -19.69 -11.52
N GLY A 754 20.35 -20.62 -12.46
CA GLY A 754 19.20 -21.00 -13.27
C GLY A 754 18.66 -22.40 -12.99
N MET A 755 18.04 -22.99 -14.01
CA MET A 755 17.41 -24.31 -13.94
C MET A 755 18.41 -25.43 -13.58
N CYS A 756 19.68 -25.32 -13.97
CA CYS A 756 20.69 -26.35 -13.67
C CYS A 756 20.88 -26.47 -12.17
N HIS A 757 21.10 -25.37 -11.47
CA HIS A 757 21.24 -25.37 -10.00
C HIS A 757 19.95 -25.79 -9.30
N ALA A 758 18.80 -25.31 -9.78
CA ALA A 758 17.50 -25.68 -9.22
C ALA A 758 17.27 -27.21 -9.22
N MET A 759 17.59 -27.85 -10.34
CA MET A 759 17.54 -29.31 -10.47
C MET A 759 18.66 -29.99 -9.68
N ALA A 760 19.88 -29.43 -9.68
CA ALA A 760 21.03 -30.04 -9.02
C ALA A 760 20.94 -30.04 -7.49
N HIS A 761 20.37 -29.00 -6.87
CA HIS A 761 20.07 -28.99 -5.42
C HIS A 761 19.15 -30.14 -5.05
N THR A 762 18.12 -30.37 -5.85
CA THR A 762 17.10 -31.39 -5.62
C THR A 762 17.64 -32.79 -5.87
N ILE A 763 18.16 -33.07 -7.07
CA ILE A 763 18.65 -34.40 -7.45
C ILE A 763 19.87 -34.79 -6.61
N GLY A 764 20.81 -33.86 -6.37
CA GLY A 764 21.97 -34.13 -5.51
C GLY A 764 21.57 -34.51 -4.09
N ALA A 765 20.55 -33.86 -3.53
CA ALA A 765 20.03 -34.18 -2.20
C ALA A 765 19.34 -35.55 -2.13
N LEU A 766 18.48 -35.86 -3.10
CA LEU A 766 17.68 -37.10 -3.11
C LEU A 766 18.51 -38.33 -3.52
N CYS A 767 19.42 -38.18 -4.49
CA CYS A 767 20.21 -39.29 -5.03
C CYS A 767 21.61 -39.41 -4.41
N HIS A 768 21.97 -38.54 -3.46
CA HIS A 768 23.27 -38.51 -2.78
C HIS A 768 24.48 -38.38 -3.73
N ILE A 769 24.33 -37.57 -4.78
CA ILE A 769 25.39 -37.25 -5.74
C ILE A 769 26.00 -35.89 -5.39
N ALA A 770 27.33 -35.77 -5.52
CA ALA A 770 28.05 -34.52 -5.28
C ALA A 770 27.53 -33.39 -6.19
N HIS A 771 27.31 -32.19 -5.63
CA HIS A 771 26.64 -31.07 -6.31
C HIS A 771 27.24 -30.73 -7.69
N GLY A 772 28.55 -30.47 -7.75
CA GLY A 772 29.24 -30.16 -9.02
C GLY A 772 29.18 -31.30 -10.06
N ARG A 773 29.03 -32.55 -9.62
CA ARG A 773 28.81 -33.68 -10.53
C ARG A 773 27.42 -33.66 -11.13
N THR A 774 26.40 -33.43 -10.31
CA THR A 774 25.02 -33.26 -10.76
C THR A 774 24.93 -32.11 -11.76
N ASN A 775 25.58 -30.98 -11.48
CA ASN A 775 25.70 -29.85 -12.41
C ASN A 775 26.38 -30.25 -13.74
N SER A 776 27.47 -31.01 -13.71
CA SER A 776 28.16 -31.46 -14.93
C SER A 776 27.31 -32.36 -15.84
N ILE A 777 26.40 -33.15 -15.26
CA ILE A 777 25.49 -34.03 -16.01
C ILE A 777 24.35 -33.20 -16.62
N LEU A 778 23.76 -32.28 -15.85
CA LEU A 778 22.59 -31.50 -16.26
C LEU A 778 22.89 -30.34 -17.22
N LEU A 779 24.05 -29.69 -17.09
CA LEU A 779 24.36 -28.45 -17.79
C LEU A 779 24.17 -28.53 -19.33
N PRO A 780 24.63 -29.58 -20.05
CA PRO A 780 24.39 -29.70 -21.48
C PRO A 780 22.91 -29.72 -21.86
N TYR A 781 22.07 -30.36 -21.05
CA TYR A 781 20.61 -30.40 -21.26
C TYR A 781 19.98 -29.03 -21.06
N VAL A 782 20.39 -28.34 -19.99
CA VAL A 782 19.89 -26.98 -19.67
C VAL A 782 20.30 -25.96 -20.74
N ILE A 783 21.53 -26.06 -21.27
CA ILE A 783 21.98 -25.23 -22.40
C ILE A 783 21.07 -25.42 -23.61
N ARG A 784 20.76 -26.67 -23.98
CA ARG A 784 19.86 -26.97 -25.10
C ARG A 784 18.44 -26.45 -24.84
N TYR A 785 17.90 -26.69 -23.65
CA TYR A 785 16.57 -26.24 -23.25
C TYR A 785 16.41 -24.71 -23.31
N ASN A 786 17.36 -23.98 -22.74
CA ASN A 786 17.40 -22.53 -22.78
C ASN A 786 17.81 -21.99 -24.16
N GLY A 787 18.42 -22.81 -25.02
CA GLY A 787 18.72 -22.44 -26.40
C GLY A 787 17.53 -22.52 -27.37
N GLN A 788 16.37 -23.01 -26.91
CA GLN A 788 15.14 -23.07 -27.67
C GLN A 788 14.23 -21.87 -27.38
N VAL A 789 13.29 -21.59 -28.30
CA VAL A 789 12.25 -20.59 -28.09
C VAL A 789 11.36 -21.03 -26.92
N PRO A 790 11.10 -20.17 -25.92
CA PRO A 790 10.32 -20.56 -24.76
C PRO A 790 8.84 -20.69 -25.10
N GLU A 791 8.20 -21.71 -24.55
CA GLU A 791 6.74 -21.83 -24.55
C GLU A 791 6.11 -20.80 -23.60
N GLU A 792 6.73 -20.61 -22.44
CA GLU A 792 6.31 -19.63 -21.43
C GLU A 792 7.45 -18.63 -21.13
N PRO A 793 7.27 -17.33 -21.42
CA PRO A 793 8.26 -16.29 -21.15
C PRO A 793 8.31 -15.91 -19.65
N THR A 794 9.49 -15.51 -19.18
CA THR A 794 9.66 -15.02 -17.80
C THR A 794 9.08 -13.61 -17.60
N SER A 795 8.53 -13.34 -16.41
CA SER A 795 7.84 -12.10 -16.06
C SER A 795 8.76 -11.01 -15.48
N TRP A 796 10.03 -10.93 -15.92
CA TRP A 796 11.00 -9.96 -15.40
C TRP A 796 11.02 -8.63 -16.19
N PRO A 797 10.82 -7.45 -15.55
CA PRO A 797 10.69 -6.18 -16.27
C PRO A 797 11.86 -5.77 -17.15
N LYS A 798 13.09 -6.20 -16.83
CA LYS A 798 14.29 -5.92 -17.65
C LYS A 798 14.38 -6.84 -18.88
N TYR A 799 13.83 -8.05 -18.79
CA TYR A 799 13.92 -9.05 -19.82
C TYR A 799 12.85 -8.77 -20.90
N SER A 800 13.18 -7.88 -21.83
CA SER A 800 12.26 -7.42 -22.89
C SER A 800 12.23 -8.31 -24.12
N LYS A 801 13.24 -9.17 -24.28
CA LYS A 801 13.44 -10.05 -25.42
C LYS A 801 14.10 -11.34 -24.93
N TYR A 802 13.72 -12.47 -25.51
CA TYR A 802 14.41 -13.74 -25.27
C TYR A 802 15.71 -13.76 -26.07
N ILE A 803 16.85 -13.84 -25.38
CA ILE A 803 18.19 -13.74 -26.00
C ILE A 803 19.16 -14.85 -25.57
N ALA A 804 18.68 -15.85 -24.85
CA ALA A 804 19.52 -16.94 -24.35
C ALA A 804 20.29 -17.69 -25.47
N PRO A 805 19.72 -17.99 -26.65
CA PRO A 805 20.45 -18.66 -27.73
C PRO A 805 21.66 -17.85 -28.21
N GLU A 806 21.49 -16.54 -28.39
CA GLU A 806 22.56 -15.63 -28.80
C GLU A 806 23.66 -15.55 -27.72
N ARG A 807 23.27 -15.53 -26.45
CA ARG A 807 24.21 -15.51 -25.32
C ARG A 807 25.01 -16.81 -25.21
N TYR A 808 24.40 -17.97 -25.46
CA TYR A 808 25.15 -19.24 -25.53
C TYR A 808 26.08 -19.30 -26.75
N GLN A 809 25.67 -18.75 -27.89
CA GLN A 809 26.56 -18.63 -29.05
C GLN A 809 27.78 -17.74 -28.75
N GLU A 810 27.59 -16.65 -28.01
CA GLU A 810 28.69 -15.80 -27.55
C GLU A 810 29.60 -16.51 -26.55
N LEU A 811 29.04 -17.27 -25.62
CA LEU A 811 29.81 -18.15 -24.73
C LEU A 811 30.68 -19.12 -25.53
N ALA A 812 30.12 -19.80 -26.54
CA ALA A 812 30.89 -20.70 -27.41
C ALA A 812 32.11 -19.98 -28.02
N ARG A 813 31.89 -18.79 -28.60
CA ARG A 813 32.94 -17.95 -29.17
C ARG A 813 34.01 -17.57 -28.14
N ASN A 814 33.59 -17.13 -26.95
CA ASN A 814 34.47 -16.72 -25.87
C ASN A 814 35.38 -17.87 -25.40
N LEU A 815 34.84 -19.09 -25.36
CA LEU A 815 35.57 -20.29 -24.95
C LEU A 815 36.48 -20.87 -26.05
N GLY A 816 36.38 -20.37 -27.29
CA GLY A 816 37.09 -20.93 -28.45
C GLY A 816 36.44 -22.21 -29.00
N VAL A 817 35.19 -22.47 -28.64
CA VAL A 817 34.32 -23.49 -29.26
C VAL A 817 33.73 -22.90 -30.54
N ASP A 818 33.51 -23.72 -31.57
CA ASP A 818 32.88 -23.25 -32.81
C ASP A 818 31.47 -22.67 -32.52
N PRO A 819 31.25 -21.35 -32.68
CA PRO A 819 29.96 -20.74 -32.37
C PRO A 819 28.89 -21.03 -33.43
N GLY A 820 29.21 -21.77 -34.50
CA GLY A 820 28.30 -22.01 -35.61
C GLY A 820 27.95 -20.72 -36.37
N LYS A 821 27.07 -20.84 -37.37
CA LYS A 821 26.56 -19.70 -38.15
C LYS A 821 25.27 -19.13 -37.57
N THR A 822 24.52 -19.93 -36.83
CA THR A 822 23.26 -19.53 -36.19
C THR A 822 23.32 -19.73 -34.67
N PRO A 823 22.53 -19.00 -33.87
CA PRO A 823 22.48 -19.21 -32.42
C PRO A 823 22.15 -20.65 -32.02
N ALA A 824 21.25 -21.32 -32.75
CA ALA A 824 20.90 -22.72 -32.52
C ALA A 824 22.09 -23.68 -32.72
N GLU A 825 22.89 -23.47 -33.77
CA GLU A 825 24.14 -24.23 -33.98
C GLU A 825 25.15 -23.95 -32.85
N GLY A 826 25.27 -22.69 -32.42
CA GLY A 826 26.15 -22.31 -31.32
C GLY A 826 25.78 -22.95 -29.98
N VAL A 827 24.49 -23.01 -29.66
CA VAL A 827 23.95 -23.72 -28.49
C VAL A 827 24.35 -25.20 -28.53
N GLU A 828 24.10 -25.88 -29.66
CA GLU A 828 24.36 -27.31 -29.78
C GLU A 828 25.86 -27.63 -29.74
N ASN A 829 26.69 -26.81 -30.40
CA ASN A 829 28.14 -26.95 -30.36
C ASN A 829 28.70 -26.72 -28.94
N LEU A 830 28.16 -25.73 -28.22
CA LEU A 830 28.54 -25.49 -26.82
C LEU A 830 28.16 -26.68 -25.93
N ALA A 831 26.93 -27.17 -26.02
CA ALA A 831 26.46 -28.31 -25.22
C ALA A 831 27.33 -29.55 -25.45
N LYS A 832 27.66 -29.87 -26.72
CA LYS A 832 28.59 -30.95 -27.09
C LYS A 832 30.00 -30.74 -26.55
N ALA A 833 30.51 -29.52 -26.60
CA ALA A 833 31.83 -29.20 -26.07
C ALA A 833 31.87 -29.41 -24.55
N VAL A 834 30.80 -29.06 -23.83
CA VAL A 834 30.69 -29.30 -22.38
C VAL A 834 30.66 -30.80 -22.07
N GLU A 835 29.94 -31.60 -22.87
CA GLU A 835 29.94 -33.07 -22.79
C GLU A 835 31.35 -33.64 -23.03
N ASP A 836 32.05 -33.21 -24.08
CA ASP A 836 33.43 -33.64 -24.38
C ASP A 836 34.40 -33.26 -23.24
N TYR A 837 34.26 -32.06 -22.68
CA TYR A 837 35.08 -31.62 -21.55
C TYR A 837 34.88 -32.51 -20.32
N ARG A 838 33.63 -32.83 -19.98
CA ARG A 838 33.28 -33.72 -18.87
C ARG A 838 33.82 -35.13 -19.11
N ASP A 839 33.53 -35.68 -20.28
CA ASP A 839 33.75 -37.08 -20.62
C ASP A 839 35.23 -37.38 -20.89
N ASN A 840 35.87 -36.57 -21.75
CA ASN A 840 37.17 -36.89 -22.33
C ASN A 840 38.30 -36.07 -21.70
N LYS A 841 38.05 -34.83 -21.26
CA LYS A 841 39.09 -34.03 -20.56
C LYS A 841 39.18 -34.38 -19.09
N LEU A 842 38.06 -34.64 -18.41
CA LEU A 842 38.05 -34.92 -16.97
C LEU A 842 37.73 -36.38 -16.61
N GLY A 843 37.12 -37.16 -17.50
CA GLY A 843 36.77 -38.56 -17.21
C GLY A 843 35.71 -38.69 -16.12
N MET A 844 34.72 -37.79 -16.10
CA MET A 844 33.62 -37.80 -15.14
C MET A 844 32.47 -38.72 -15.61
N ASN A 845 31.58 -39.08 -14.68
CA ASN A 845 30.37 -39.85 -14.99
C ASN A 845 29.48 -39.07 -15.97
N LYS A 846 28.86 -39.77 -16.92
CA LYS A 846 28.08 -39.14 -18.00
C LYS A 846 26.59 -39.03 -17.69
N SER A 847 26.10 -39.89 -16.79
CA SER A 847 24.69 -40.00 -16.44
C SER A 847 24.50 -40.29 -14.94
N PHE A 848 23.27 -40.17 -14.44
CA PHE A 848 22.96 -40.56 -13.07
C PHE A 848 23.02 -42.09 -12.87
N GLN A 849 22.71 -42.87 -13.91
CA GLN A 849 22.92 -44.32 -13.89
C GLN A 849 24.42 -44.67 -13.71
N ASP A 850 25.32 -43.97 -14.41
CA ASP A 850 26.77 -44.14 -14.25
C ASP A 850 27.27 -43.79 -12.84
N CYS A 851 26.52 -42.94 -12.11
CA CYS A 851 26.82 -42.59 -10.72
C CYS A 851 26.35 -43.66 -9.73
N GLY A 852 25.66 -44.70 -10.19
CA GLY A 852 25.14 -45.81 -9.37
C GLY A 852 23.79 -45.52 -8.72
N VAL A 853 23.01 -44.57 -9.24
CA VAL A 853 21.64 -44.34 -8.78
C VAL A 853 20.75 -45.49 -9.22
N ASP A 854 19.96 -46.04 -8.29
CA ASP A 854 19.00 -47.11 -8.58
C ASP A 854 17.83 -46.59 -9.43
N GLU A 855 17.44 -47.37 -10.43
CA GLU A 855 16.45 -46.96 -11.43
C GLU A 855 15.06 -46.85 -10.81
N ASP A 856 14.61 -47.88 -10.11
CA ASP A 856 13.27 -47.90 -9.52
C ASP A 856 13.13 -46.81 -8.46
N TYR A 857 14.17 -46.57 -7.68
CA TYR A 857 14.23 -45.44 -6.75
C TYR A 857 14.12 -44.11 -7.49
N PHE A 858 14.91 -43.86 -8.54
CA PHE A 858 14.89 -42.61 -9.30
C PHE A 858 13.51 -42.30 -9.86
N TRP A 859 12.84 -43.31 -10.43
CA TRP A 859 11.48 -43.16 -10.91
C TRP A 859 10.47 -42.88 -9.79
N SER A 860 10.65 -43.47 -8.61
CA SER A 860 9.77 -43.23 -7.46
C SER A 860 9.79 -41.79 -6.93
N ILE A 861 10.83 -41.01 -7.26
CA ILE A 861 11.01 -39.62 -6.81
C ILE A 861 10.93 -38.60 -7.96
N LEU A 862 10.57 -39.00 -9.18
CA LEU A 862 10.63 -38.11 -10.37
C LEU A 862 9.72 -36.88 -10.25
N GLU A 863 8.47 -37.06 -9.83
CA GLU A 863 7.55 -35.94 -9.60
C GLU A 863 8.07 -35.01 -8.50
N GLN A 864 8.63 -35.58 -7.44
CA GLN A 864 9.26 -34.83 -6.36
C GLN A 864 10.47 -34.02 -6.87
N ILE A 865 11.25 -34.56 -7.82
CA ILE A 865 12.35 -33.84 -8.48
C ILE A 865 11.81 -32.61 -9.22
N GLY A 866 10.80 -32.79 -10.07
CA GLY A 866 10.21 -31.68 -10.84
C GLY A 866 9.63 -30.58 -9.94
N MET A 867 8.83 -30.97 -8.94
CA MET A 867 8.18 -30.03 -8.03
C MET A 867 9.19 -29.26 -7.17
N ARG A 868 10.16 -29.95 -6.55
CA ARG A 868 11.16 -29.29 -5.69
C ARG A 868 12.14 -28.44 -6.48
N ALA A 869 12.53 -28.86 -7.70
CA ALA A 869 13.37 -28.05 -8.57
C ALA A 869 12.65 -26.76 -8.99
N TYR A 870 11.36 -26.81 -9.29
CA TYR A 870 10.58 -25.59 -9.56
C TYR A 870 10.41 -24.71 -8.33
N GLU A 871 10.27 -25.31 -7.14
CA GLU A 871 10.17 -24.60 -5.86
C GLU A 871 11.47 -23.87 -5.48
N ASP A 872 12.63 -24.33 -5.94
CA ASP A 872 13.93 -23.72 -5.67
C ASP A 872 14.01 -22.23 -6.08
N GLN A 873 14.80 -21.45 -5.33
CA GLN A 873 14.97 -20.00 -5.52
C GLN A 873 15.76 -19.65 -6.80
N CYS A 874 16.45 -20.61 -7.42
CA CYS A 874 17.16 -20.42 -8.68
C CYS A 874 16.21 -20.46 -9.90
N ALA A 875 15.08 -21.19 -9.83
CA ALA A 875 14.16 -21.34 -10.96
C ALA A 875 13.66 -19.99 -11.56
N PRO A 876 13.30 -18.96 -10.76
CA PRO A 876 12.87 -17.66 -11.28
C PRO A 876 13.94 -16.86 -12.03
N ALA A 877 15.22 -17.17 -11.85
CA ALA A 877 16.34 -16.49 -12.52
C ALA A 877 16.62 -17.05 -13.93
N ASN A 878 16.07 -18.22 -14.27
CA ASN A 878 16.30 -18.87 -15.56
C ASN A 878 15.74 -18.01 -16.72
N PRO A 879 16.41 -17.94 -17.89
CA PRO A 879 16.00 -17.09 -19.04
C PRO A 879 14.58 -17.36 -19.57
N ARG A 880 14.02 -18.53 -19.30
CA ARG A 880 12.62 -18.92 -19.53
C ARG A 880 12.05 -19.55 -18.28
N ILE A 881 10.72 -19.55 -18.14
CA ILE A 881 10.07 -20.25 -17.03
C ILE A 881 10.36 -21.76 -17.20
N PRO A 882 11.06 -22.39 -16.25
CA PRO A 882 11.28 -23.83 -16.31
C PRO A 882 9.96 -24.56 -16.07
N GLN A 883 9.50 -25.34 -17.05
CA GLN A 883 8.30 -26.16 -16.86
C GLN A 883 8.65 -27.40 -16.04
N ILE A 884 7.78 -27.77 -15.11
CA ILE A 884 7.96 -28.95 -14.25
C ILE A 884 8.11 -30.23 -15.10
N GLN A 885 7.30 -30.35 -16.15
CA GLN A 885 7.35 -31.50 -17.06
C GLN A 885 8.68 -31.56 -17.83
N ASP A 886 9.17 -30.42 -18.31
CA ASP A 886 10.49 -30.34 -18.98
C ASP A 886 11.62 -30.72 -18.03
N MET A 887 11.56 -30.29 -16.76
CA MET A 887 12.53 -30.68 -15.73
C MET A 887 12.51 -32.19 -15.51
N MET A 888 11.34 -32.83 -15.50
CA MET A 888 11.22 -34.29 -15.39
C MET A 888 11.79 -35.00 -16.62
N ASP A 889 11.48 -34.53 -17.82
CA ASP A 889 12.00 -35.07 -19.09
C ASP A 889 13.52 -34.98 -19.15
N ILE A 890 14.09 -33.84 -18.73
CA ILE A 890 15.54 -33.64 -18.63
C ILE A 890 16.14 -34.54 -17.55
N ALA A 891 15.48 -34.73 -16.40
CA ALA A 891 15.97 -35.63 -15.36
C ALA A 891 16.08 -37.08 -15.86
N ILE A 892 15.08 -37.56 -16.62
CA ILE A 892 15.12 -38.88 -17.26
C ILE A 892 16.22 -38.95 -18.32
N ALA A 893 16.31 -37.95 -19.19
CA ALA A 893 17.34 -37.91 -20.23
C ALA A 893 18.75 -37.97 -19.63
N ALA A 894 18.98 -37.21 -18.56
CA ALA A 894 20.23 -37.21 -17.79
C ALA A 894 20.48 -38.51 -17.01
N TYR A 895 19.42 -39.24 -16.63
CA TYR A 895 19.56 -40.55 -15.98
C TYR A 895 20.12 -41.61 -16.93
N TYR A 896 19.58 -41.69 -18.16
CA TYR A 896 20.00 -42.69 -19.16
C TYR A 896 21.12 -42.20 -20.09
N GLY A 897 21.43 -40.90 -20.11
CA GLY A 897 22.41 -40.33 -21.06
C GLY A 897 21.88 -40.24 -22.50
N VAL A 898 20.59 -39.99 -22.67
CA VAL A 898 19.90 -39.83 -23.98
C VAL A 898 19.47 -38.38 -24.22
N SER A 899 18.84 -38.05 -25.35
CA SER A 899 18.35 -36.68 -25.62
C SER A 899 17.07 -36.36 -24.81
N GLN A 900 16.72 -35.07 -24.68
CA GLN A 900 15.50 -34.66 -23.99
C GLN A 900 14.25 -35.24 -24.67
N GLU A 901 14.19 -35.26 -26.01
CA GLU A 901 13.05 -35.82 -26.74
C GLU A 901 12.89 -37.31 -26.47
N GLU A 902 14.00 -38.03 -26.29
CA GLU A 902 13.95 -39.45 -25.93
C GLU A 902 13.56 -39.65 -24.47
N GLY A 903 14.05 -38.81 -23.55
CA GLY A 903 13.61 -38.79 -22.15
C GLY A 903 12.10 -38.57 -22.02
N HIS A 904 11.54 -37.65 -22.80
CA HIS A 904 10.11 -37.41 -22.89
C HIS A 904 9.34 -38.66 -23.35
N LYS A 905 9.79 -39.31 -24.43
CA LYS A 905 9.16 -40.56 -24.89
C LYS A 905 9.17 -41.64 -23.82
N ILE A 906 10.32 -41.85 -23.17
CA ILE A 906 10.46 -42.84 -22.08
C ILE A 906 9.48 -42.52 -20.94
N ARG A 907 9.30 -41.25 -20.58
CA ARG A 907 8.31 -40.85 -19.56
C ARG A 907 6.90 -41.20 -19.97
N VAL A 908 6.48 -40.79 -21.17
CA VAL A 908 5.14 -41.03 -21.69
C VAL A 908 4.85 -42.53 -21.80
N GLU A 909 5.82 -43.32 -22.26
CA GLU A 909 5.69 -44.78 -22.35
C GLU A 909 5.55 -45.45 -20.98
N ARG A 910 6.23 -44.94 -19.94
CA ARG A 910 6.19 -45.51 -18.58
C ARG A 910 5.00 -45.05 -17.75
N GLU A 911 4.53 -43.82 -17.92
CA GLU A 911 3.39 -43.24 -17.20
C GLU A 911 2.02 -43.52 -17.86
N GLY A 912 2.01 -43.94 -19.14
CA GLY A 912 0.78 -44.23 -19.89
C GLY A 912 -0.05 -42.98 -20.25
N VAL A 913 -1.32 -43.17 -20.63
CA VAL A 913 -2.24 -42.10 -21.10
C VAL A 913 -2.42 -40.94 -20.08
N ASN A 914 -2.13 -41.18 -18.80
CA ASN A 914 -2.18 -40.16 -17.74
C ASN A 914 -1.11 -39.04 -17.89
N ALA A 915 -0.05 -39.25 -18.69
CA ALA A 915 0.98 -38.26 -18.97
C ALA A 915 0.57 -37.18 -20.00
N THR A 916 -0.51 -37.40 -20.76
CA THR A 916 -0.97 -36.51 -21.84
C THR A 916 -2.26 -35.75 -21.54
N GLU A 917 -2.92 -36.01 -20.41
CA GLU A 917 -4.14 -35.29 -20.01
C GLU A 917 -3.80 -33.91 -19.42
N GLU A 918 -4.47 -32.86 -19.90
CA GLU A 918 -4.40 -31.54 -19.28
C GLU A 918 -4.82 -31.63 -17.80
N ALA A 919 -4.20 -30.83 -16.93
CA ALA A 919 -4.55 -30.81 -15.50
C ALA A 919 -6.03 -30.48 -15.24
N SER A 920 -6.71 -29.85 -16.19
CA SER A 920 -8.16 -29.59 -16.21
C SER A 920 -9.04 -30.81 -16.51
N GLU A 921 -8.46 -31.90 -17.01
CA GLU A 921 -9.18 -33.11 -17.44
C GLU A 921 -9.00 -34.30 -16.48
N ARG A 922 -8.16 -34.16 -15.44
CA ARG A 922 -8.00 -35.17 -14.39
C ARG A 922 -9.18 -35.08 -13.40
N VAL A 923 -10.01 -36.13 -13.35
CA VAL A 923 -11.21 -36.28 -12.49
C VAL A 923 -10.87 -36.40 -11.01
#